data_AF-A0A9D3MBM5-F1
#
_entry.id   AF-A0A9D3MBM5-F1
#
_cell.length_a   1.000
_cell.length_b   1.000
_cell.length_c   1.000
_cell.angle_alpha   90.00
_cell.angle_beta   90.00
_cell.angle_gamma   90.00
#
_symmetry.space_group_name_H-M   'P 1'
#
loop_
_entity.id
_entity.type
_entity.pdbx_description
1 polymer ?
#
loop_
_entity_poly.entity_id
_entity_poly.type
_entity_poly.pdbx_seq_one_letter_code
_entity_poly.pdbx_strand_id
1 'polypeptide(L)'
;MASECCFKEIRHRSKIKLKQDGFKSPSGEWGHSGPSRHKPGDGDCLVPKTGPLEDTIQQMKVLIKENRELKEALKQTSTTMKERFEGLSAWKDKQKEERDFLEGKLVEAKERVTVLTRRNEEQRKRIQALEGAEGAEEGETSHWALELEALKAQIVRLQAEKSDLVAMNSELQLKMRPSSPDDSFIEIRIAKGEVNVTKDLEDGQKDSEMSDSTMCRQKSEELTVSQLLQSLRKETQRVEKLELELLAARERISELELEAVKQVEVETQTTLAGGKMEEPATVSQPQGEPPQEAPRKESDAELGNLKGQMTKLIKELQQAQTKLDDAEDMKKSLHDRCRDMEQELTMLRAQLVEKQQVQTENRRLRLQLESVQTSIQVEQKNAEDERSNVAQVKDEYIKLLEDYNALKQEMKTKEVGGQVQAENEKLKLQVESMQTTVKIEQKRAEDERNNMARVKDEYTKLYEDYNALKQDMKKKEPPVSKEEIMELQARLDSAEKALAAKQQKIDEMKQEIFKKEQELETISVFQAQAEVYSSDFYAERAAREKIHEEKERLAAQLEFVKKQNSQLQDEMESMGRQSLNEMQRRHEVARGAGPRGGGQQHGRLEGRGAMSRDWEQQQDIPEHACPKCNEILPDLDTLQIHIMDCII
;
A
#
# COMPACT_ATOMS: atom_id res chain seq x y z
N MET A 1 -21.57 38.07 -26.05
CA MET A 1 -22.77 37.49 -25.39
C MET A 1 -22.47 36.87 -24.02
N ALA A 2 -21.34 36.20 -23.80
CA ALA A 2 -20.97 35.67 -22.47
C ALA A 2 -20.81 36.74 -21.35
N SER A 3 -20.39 37.96 -21.71
CA SER A 3 -20.22 39.09 -20.77
C SER A 3 -21.55 39.63 -20.21
N GLU A 4 -22.63 39.52 -20.99
CA GLU A 4 -23.97 39.96 -20.58
C GLU A 4 -24.68 38.93 -19.70
N CYS A 5 -24.39 37.64 -19.87
CA CYS A 5 -24.89 36.58 -18.99
C CYS A 5 -24.29 36.71 -17.58
N CYS A 6 -22.98 36.96 -17.48
CA CYS A 6 -22.30 37.09 -16.19
C CYS A 6 -22.78 38.33 -15.38
N PHE A 7 -23.12 39.43 -16.07
CA PHE A 7 -23.70 40.62 -15.43
C PHE A 7 -25.15 40.42 -14.96
N LYS A 8 -25.95 39.63 -15.70
CA LYS A 8 -27.33 39.30 -15.30
C LYS A 8 -27.36 38.37 -14.07
N GLU A 9 -26.41 37.43 -13.98
CA GLU A 9 -26.36 36.46 -12.89
C GLU A 9 -25.85 37.06 -11.56
N ILE A 10 -24.90 38.01 -11.62
CA ILE A 10 -24.46 38.79 -10.44
C ILE A 10 -25.61 39.68 -9.92
N ARG A 11 -26.43 40.24 -10.83
CA ARG A 11 -27.61 41.06 -10.48
C ARG A 11 -28.75 40.22 -9.90
N HIS A 12 -28.90 38.97 -10.34
CA HIS A 12 -29.89 38.04 -9.81
C HIS A 12 -29.48 37.49 -8.43
N ARG A 13 -28.20 37.09 -8.25
CA ARG A 13 -27.67 36.69 -6.93
C ARG A 13 -27.69 37.81 -5.90
N SER A 14 -27.44 39.06 -6.30
CA SER A 14 -27.55 40.22 -5.39
C SER A 14 -29.02 40.50 -4.99
N LYS A 15 -29.98 40.32 -5.92
CA LYS A 15 -31.42 40.47 -5.62
C LYS A 15 -31.99 39.34 -4.75
N ILE A 16 -31.45 38.13 -4.85
CA ILE A 16 -31.86 36.98 -4.03
C ILE A 16 -31.27 37.08 -2.62
N LYS A 17 -30.03 37.57 -2.47
CA LYS A 17 -29.41 37.76 -1.15
C LYS A 17 -30.04 38.90 -0.35
N LEU A 18 -30.49 39.97 -1.03
CA LEU A 18 -31.30 41.05 -0.44
C LEU A 18 -32.74 40.61 -0.06
N LYS A 19 -33.22 39.45 -0.53
CA LYS A 19 -34.54 38.90 -0.17
C LYS A 19 -34.49 37.84 0.93
N GLN A 20 -33.32 37.26 1.22
CA GLN A 20 -33.16 36.26 2.29
C GLN A 20 -32.68 36.86 3.62
N ASP A 21 -31.97 38.00 3.60
CA ASP A 21 -31.61 38.73 4.83
C ASP A 21 -32.70 39.74 5.18
N GLY A 22 -33.81 39.23 5.73
CA GLY A 22 -34.89 40.01 6.31
C GLY A 22 -34.43 40.78 7.54
N PHE A 23 -33.94 42.01 7.32
CA PHE A 23 -33.78 43.04 8.34
C PHE A 23 -35.16 43.38 8.94
N LYS A 24 -35.52 42.72 10.05
CA LYS A 24 -36.52 43.23 10.99
C LYS A 24 -35.87 44.32 11.84
N SER A 25 -36.13 45.58 11.49
CA SER A 25 -35.95 46.69 12.42
C SER A 25 -37.10 46.67 13.45
N PRO A 26 -36.84 46.94 14.74
CA PRO A 26 -37.86 46.94 15.77
C PRO A 26 -38.63 48.27 15.74
N SER A 27 -39.88 48.23 15.27
CA SER A 27 -40.87 49.28 15.48
C SER A 27 -41.53 49.07 16.84
N GLY A 28 -41.33 50.02 17.76
CA GLY A 28 -42.09 50.09 19.00
C GLY A 28 -43.53 50.50 18.72
N GLU A 29 -44.48 49.70 19.20
CA GLU A 29 -45.88 50.09 19.34
C GLU A 29 -46.36 49.81 20.76
N TRP A 30 -46.98 50.85 21.30
CA TRP A 30 -47.64 50.93 22.58
C TRP A 30 -48.89 50.04 22.58
N GLY A 31 -48.84 48.94 23.32
CA GLY A 31 -50.00 48.10 23.58
C GLY A 31 -50.83 48.65 24.74
N HIS A 32 -51.91 49.37 24.43
CA HIS A 32 -53.06 49.51 25.32
C HIS A 32 -53.91 48.23 25.26
N SER A 33 -54.01 47.48 26.36
CA SER A 33 -55.21 46.72 26.72
C SER A 33 -55.19 46.38 28.21
N GLY A 34 -56.04 47.05 29.00
CA GLY A 34 -56.52 46.49 30.27
C GLY A 34 -57.61 45.42 30.01
N PRO A 35 -58.22 44.79 31.04
CA PRO A 35 -58.38 45.34 32.40
C PRO A 35 -58.23 44.37 33.60
N SER A 36 -58.03 44.98 34.78
CA SER A 36 -58.77 44.77 36.04
C SER A 36 -58.08 44.16 37.29
N ARG A 37 -58.16 44.97 38.35
CA ARG A 37 -58.18 44.73 39.82
C ARG A 37 -56.87 44.53 40.64
N HIS A 38 -56.62 45.56 41.49
CA HIS A 38 -56.24 45.59 42.93
C HIS A 38 -55.39 44.44 43.52
N LYS A 39 -54.40 44.59 44.43
CA LYS A 39 -53.75 45.64 45.26
C LYS A 39 -52.47 44.97 45.87
N PRO A 40 -51.53 45.70 46.52
CA PRO A 40 -50.16 45.25 46.82
C PRO A 40 -49.93 44.70 48.25
N GLY A 41 -48.77 44.06 48.45
CA GLY A 41 -48.23 43.69 49.76
C GLY A 41 -46.71 43.90 49.83
N ASP A 42 -46.30 44.65 50.87
CA ASP A 42 -44.97 45.15 51.21
C ASP A 42 -43.95 44.08 51.64
N GLY A 43 -42.65 44.45 51.67
CA GLY A 43 -41.61 43.68 52.35
C GLY A 43 -40.19 44.20 52.13
N ASP A 44 -39.77 45.17 52.95
CA ASP A 44 -38.42 45.74 53.06
C ASP A 44 -37.29 44.72 53.30
N CYS A 45 -36.08 45.00 52.80
CA CYS A 45 -34.88 45.07 53.67
C CYS A 45 -33.70 45.81 53.00
N LEU A 46 -33.02 46.62 53.81
CA LEU A 46 -32.03 47.65 53.50
C LEU A 46 -30.60 47.12 53.28
N VAL A 47 -29.77 47.94 52.59
CA VAL A 47 -28.33 48.31 52.83
C VAL A 47 -27.57 48.50 51.48
N PRO A 48 -26.64 49.47 51.31
CA PRO A 48 -26.68 50.92 51.54
C PRO A 48 -26.55 51.73 50.22
N LYS A 49 -27.09 52.96 50.18
CA LYS A 49 -27.08 53.88 49.02
C LYS A 49 -25.66 54.25 48.55
N THR A 50 -25.20 53.63 47.46
CA THR A 50 -24.55 54.40 46.37
C THR A 50 -25.66 55.16 45.65
N GLY A 51 -25.45 56.45 45.36
CA GLY A 51 -26.51 57.29 44.80
C GLY A 51 -26.98 56.78 43.42
N PRO A 52 -28.25 57.03 43.03
CA PRO A 52 -28.76 56.69 41.68
C PRO A 52 -27.87 57.24 40.55
N LEU A 53 -27.17 58.33 40.82
CA LEU A 53 -26.24 58.96 39.87
C LEU A 53 -24.98 58.11 39.63
N GLU A 54 -24.42 57.48 40.65
CA GLU A 54 -23.20 56.67 40.50
C GLU A 54 -23.50 55.40 39.69
N ASP A 55 -24.64 54.77 39.95
CA ASP A 55 -25.11 53.61 39.19
C ASP A 55 -25.36 53.98 37.71
N THR A 56 -25.93 55.17 37.43
CA THR A 56 -26.08 55.65 36.04
C THR A 56 -24.74 55.93 35.36
N ILE A 57 -23.74 56.45 36.08
CA ILE A 57 -22.38 56.67 35.55
C ILE A 57 -21.71 55.33 35.24
N GLN A 58 -21.88 54.33 36.10
CA GLN A 58 -21.37 52.97 35.85
C GLN A 58 -22.05 52.33 34.63
N GLN A 59 -23.37 52.43 34.51
CA GLN A 59 -24.10 51.98 33.32
C GLN A 59 -23.62 52.68 32.04
N MET A 60 -23.39 54.00 32.10
CA MET A 60 -22.85 54.74 30.95
C MET A 60 -21.44 54.29 30.55
N LYS A 61 -20.58 53.97 31.53
CA LYS A 61 -19.25 53.39 31.27
C LYS A 61 -19.33 52.02 30.59
N VAL A 62 -20.26 51.17 31.03
CA VAL A 62 -20.53 49.86 30.41
C VAL A 62 -21.00 50.04 28.97
N LEU A 63 -21.99 50.89 28.72
CA LEU A 63 -22.49 51.16 27.37
C LEU A 63 -21.42 51.73 26.43
N ILE A 64 -20.53 52.60 26.93
CA ILE A 64 -19.40 53.10 26.14
C ILE A 64 -18.43 51.97 25.78
N LYS A 65 -18.17 51.05 26.71
CA LYS A 65 -17.31 49.88 26.48
C LYS A 65 -17.94 48.96 25.44
N GLU A 66 -19.21 48.60 25.60
CA GLU A 66 -19.97 47.78 24.63
C GLU A 66 -20.02 48.46 23.26
N ASN A 67 -20.19 49.78 23.18
CA ASN A 67 -20.19 50.51 21.91
C ASN A 67 -18.80 50.49 21.23
N ARG A 68 -17.71 50.50 22.00
CA ARG A 68 -16.34 50.35 21.47
C ARG A 68 -16.13 48.93 20.95
N GLU A 69 -16.51 47.91 21.72
CA GLU A 69 -16.42 46.50 21.33
C GLU A 69 -17.24 46.23 20.05
N LEU A 70 -18.46 46.77 19.95
CA LEU A 70 -19.28 46.66 18.74
C LEU A 70 -18.64 47.34 17.52
N LYS A 71 -18.01 48.50 17.69
CA LYS A 71 -17.28 49.19 16.61
C LYS A 71 -16.06 48.39 16.15
N GLU A 72 -15.35 47.76 17.08
CA GLU A 72 -14.21 46.89 16.76
C GLU A 72 -14.66 45.62 16.06
N ALA A 73 -15.72 44.96 16.53
CA ALA A 73 -16.32 43.81 15.87
C ALA A 73 -16.79 44.15 14.44
N LEU A 74 -17.43 45.31 14.25
CA LEU A 74 -17.84 45.75 12.91
C LEU A 74 -16.64 46.00 11.99
N LYS A 75 -15.57 46.62 12.50
CA LYS A 75 -14.32 46.79 11.73
C LYS A 75 -13.72 45.44 11.34
N GLN A 76 -13.64 44.49 12.27
CA GLN A 76 -13.15 43.14 12.02
C GLN A 76 -13.99 42.42 10.96
N THR A 77 -15.32 42.48 11.05
CA THR A 77 -16.19 41.87 10.02
C THR A 77 -16.01 42.53 8.65
N SER A 78 -15.81 43.85 8.60
CA SER A 78 -15.53 44.58 7.36
C SER A 78 -14.18 44.21 6.75
N THR A 79 -13.13 44.02 7.56
CA THR A 79 -11.81 43.60 7.06
C THR A 79 -11.86 42.16 6.56
N THR A 80 -12.48 41.25 7.32
CA THR A 80 -12.66 39.86 6.89
C THR A 80 -13.48 39.76 5.61
N MET A 81 -14.50 40.60 5.45
CA MET A 81 -15.29 40.63 4.21
C MET A 81 -14.46 41.13 3.02
N LYS A 82 -13.62 42.15 3.22
CA LYS A 82 -12.70 42.66 2.20
C LYS A 82 -11.69 41.60 1.76
N GLU A 83 -11.06 40.90 2.71
CA GLU A 83 -10.14 39.80 2.43
C GLU A 83 -10.81 38.66 1.65
N ARG A 84 -12.06 38.33 1.99
CA ARG A 84 -12.85 37.34 1.23
C ARG A 84 -13.13 37.81 -0.20
N PHE A 85 -13.44 39.09 -0.41
CA PHE A 85 -13.64 39.64 -1.76
C PHE A 85 -12.36 39.66 -2.58
N GLU A 86 -11.22 39.99 -1.97
CA GLU A 86 -9.91 39.95 -2.61
C GLU A 86 -9.53 38.50 -2.98
N GLY A 87 -9.77 37.55 -2.07
CA GLY A 87 -9.57 36.12 -2.34
C GLY A 87 -10.45 35.58 -3.46
N LEU A 88 -11.73 35.96 -3.51
CA LEU A 88 -12.64 35.59 -4.60
C LEU A 88 -12.22 36.22 -5.94
N SER A 89 -11.71 37.46 -5.92
CA SER A 89 -11.22 38.14 -7.14
C SER A 89 -9.96 37.45 -7.68
N ALA A 90 -8.99 37.16 -6.80
CA ALA A 90 -7.77 36.43 -7.18
C ALA A 90 -8.09 35.01 -7.69
N TRP A 91 -9.04 34.31 -7.06
CA TRP A 91 -9.48 33.01 -7.53
C TRP A 91 -10.12 33.10 -8.92
N LYS A 92 -10.96 34.11 -9.16
CA LYS A 92 -11.56 34.35 -10.48
C LYS A 92 -10.52 34.64 -11.56
N ASP A 93 -9.50 35.45 -11.23
CA ASP A 93 -8.41 35.75 -12.16
C ASP A 93 -7.58 34.50 -12.47
N LYS A 94 -7.29 33.67 -11.46
CA LYS A 94 -6.61 32.38 -11.65
C LYS A 94 -7.42 31.43 -12.55
N GLN A 95 -8.74 31.34 -12.34
CA GLN A 95 -9.62 30.55 -13.22
C GLN A 95 -9.62 31.08 -14.66
N LYS A 96 -9.48 32.41 -14.83
CA LYS A 96 -9.36 33.02 -16.15
C LYS A 96 -8.05 32.60 -16.83
N GLU A 97 -6.92 32.68 -16.12
CA GLU A 97 -5.60 32.27 -16.62
C GLU A 97 -5.54 30.78 -16.98
N GLU A 98 -6.10 29.91 -16.15
CA GLU A 98 -6.17 28.46 -16.42
C GLU A 98 -6.99 28.15 -17.67
N ARG A 99 -8.14 28.82 -17.86
CA ARG A 99 -8.95 28.69 -19.08
C ARG A 99 -8.18 29.18 -20.30
N ASP A 100 -7.56 30.36 -20.23
CA ASP A 100 -6.82 30.94 -21.36
C ASP A 100 -5.61 30.07 -21.74
N PHE A 101 -4.97 29.42 -20.76
CA PHE A 101 -3.91 28.43 -20.99
C PHE A 101 -4.41 27.17 -21.72
N LEU A 102 -5.52 26.58 -21.27
CA LEU A 102 -6.11 25.39 -21.90
C LEU A 102 -6.60 25.71 -23.33
N GLU A 103 -7.19 26.88 -23.53
CA GLU A 103 -7.60 27.36 -24.85
C GLU A 103 -6.39 27.50 -25.78
N GLY A 104 -5.28 28.09 -25.30
CA GLY A 104 -4.02 28.15 -26.04
C GLY A 104 -3.49 26.77 -26.44
N LYS A 105 -3.49 25.81 -25.50
CA LYS A 105 -3.07 24.43 -25.77
C LYS A 105 -3.96 23.73 -26.80
N LEU A 106 -5.26 23.98 -26.76
CA LEU A 106 -6.21 23.44 -27.71
C LEU A 106 -6.02 24.04 -29.11
N VAL A 107 -5.73 25.34 -29.21
CA VAL A 107 -5.37 25.99 -30.48
C VAL A 107 -4.08 25.40 -31.06
N GLU A 108 -3.02 25.27 -30.25
CA GLU A 108 -1.77 24.62 -30.68
C GLU A 108 -2.00 23.18 -31.16
N ALA A 109 -2.83 22.41 -30.46
CA ALA A 109 -3.16 21.04 -30.84
C ALA A 109 -3.93 21.00 -32.17
N LYS A 110 -4.91 21.90 -32.35
CA LYS A 110 -5.64 22.04 -33.62
C LYS A 110 -4.69 22.39 -34.77
N GLU A 111 -3.80 23.35 -34.58
CA GLU A 111 -2.79 23.71 -35.59
C GLU A 111 -1.91 22.52 -35.96
N ARG A 112 -1.40 21.77 -34.98
CA ARG A 112 -0.62 20.54 -35.23
C ARG A 112 -1.42 19.51 -36.02
N VAL A 113 -2.68 19.28 -35.68
CA VAL A 113 -3.56 18.37 -36.42
C VAL A 113 -3.76 18.86 -37.86
N THR A 114 -4.02 20.15 -38.09
CA THR A 114 -4.18 20.68 -39.46
C THR A 114 -2.91 20.51 -40.31
N VAL A 115 -1.72 20.70 -39.71
CA VAL A 115 -0.43 20.48 -40.38
C VAL A 115 -0.24 19.00 -40.72
N LEU A 116 -0.53 18.10 -39.78
CA LEU A 116 -0.45 16.65 -40.02
C LEU A 116 -1.45 16.18 -41.07
N THR A 117 -2.69 16.68 -41.04
CA THR A 117 -3.70 16.36 -42.04
C THR A 117 -3.24 16.80 -43.44
N ARG A 118 -2.70 18.02 -43.58
CA ARG A 118 -2.14 18.49 -44.85
C ARG A 118 -0.98 17.61 -45.32
N ARG A 119 -0.03 17.26 -44.43
CA ARG A 119 1.09 16.37 -44.75
C ARG A 119 0.62 14.98 -45.16
N ASN A 120 -0.38 14.44 -44.49
CA ASN A 120 -0.97 13.14 -44.81
C ASN A 120 -1.69 13.17 -46.16
N GLU A 121 -2.38 14.27 -46.49
CA GLU A 121 -2.98 14.49 -47.82
C GLU A 121 -1.91 14.59 -48.92
N GLU A 122 -0.81 15.32 -48.68
CA GLU A 122 0.33 15.39 -49.60
C GLU A 122 0.98 14.02 -49.81
N GLN A 123 1.16 13.24 -48.74
CA GLN A 123 1.68 11.87 -48.83
C GLN A 123 0.72 10.96 -49.60
N ARG A 124 -0.59 11.05 -49.35
CA ARG A 124 -1.61 10.32 -50.12
C ARG A 124 -1.55 10.66 -51.62
N LYS A 125 -1.42 11.94 -51.96
CA LYS A 125 -1.25 12.37 -53.37
C LYS A 125 0.05 11.84 -53.99
N ARG A 126 1.15 11.78 -53.23
CA ARG A 126 2.41 11.19 -53.70
C ARG A 126 2.30 9.69 -53.95
N ILE A 127 1.64 8.96 -53.05
CA ILE A 127 1.36 7.52 -53.23
C ILE A 127 0.52 7.31 -54.49
N GLN A 128 -0.57 8.07 -54.64
CA GLN A 128 -1.42 8.00 -55.83
C GLN A 128 -0.68 8.37 -57.13
N ALA A 129 0.27 9.29 -57.08
CA ALA A 129 1.09 9.67 -58.24
C ALA A 129 2.12 8.58 -58.62
N LEU A 130 2.65 7.84 -57.63
CA LEU A 130 3.54 6.70 -57.87
C LEU A 130 2.74 5.51 -58.43
N GLU A 131 1.57 5.20 -57.87
CA GLU A 131 0.64 4.19 -58.41
C GLU A 131 0.16 4.55 -59.83
N GLY A 132 -0.02 5.84 -60.13
CA GLY A 132 -0.34 6.32 -61.48
C GLY A 132 0.84 6.29 -62.46
N ALA A 133 2.08 6.34 -61.99
CA ALA A 133 3.29 6.24 -62.80
C ALA A 133 3.68 4.78 -63.10
N GLU A 134 3.32 3.83 -62.22
CA GLU A 134 3.46 2.38 -62.47
C GLU A 134 2.67 1.90 -63.70
N GLY A 135 1.64 2.65 -64.13
CA GLY A 135 0.92 2.39 -65.39
C GLY A 135 1.70 2.72 -66.68
N ALA A 136 2.88 3.33 -66.60
CA ALA A 136 3.73 3.65 -67.75
C ALA A 136 5.08 2.88 -67.78
N GLU A 137 5.42 2.15 -66.72
CA GLU A 137 6.63 1.30 -66.60
C GLU A 137 6.30 -0.21 -66.61
N GLU A 138 5.27 -0.63 -67.37
CA GLU A 138 4.98 -2.05 -67.61
C GLU A 138 6.10 -2.79 -68.38
N GLY A 139 7.11 -2.08 -68.89
CA GLY A 139 8.24 -2.67 -69.65
C GLY A 139 9.38 -3.24 -68.80
N GLU A 140 9.67 -2.67 -67.62
CA GLU A 140 10.79 -3.14 -66.79
C GLU A 140 10.35 -4.15 -65.73
N THR A 141 9.14 -3.99 -65.19
CA THR A 141 8.52 -4.99 -64.29
C THR A 141 8.23 -6.32 -65.00
N SER A 142 7.92 -6.29 -66.29
CA SER A 142 7.74 -7.51 -67.10
C SER A 142 9.06 -8.22 -67.42
N HIS A 143 10.18 -7.51 -67.55
CA HIS A 143 11.50 -8.12 -67.69
C HIS A 143 11.90 -8.92 -66.44
N TRP A 144 11.80 -8.31 -65.26
CA TRP A 144 12.07 -8.98 -63.99
C TRP A 144 11.10 -10.14 -63.72
N ALA A 145 9.83 -10.01 -64.11
CA ALA A 145 8.87 -11.10 -63.99
C ALA A 145 9.22 -12.29 -64.90
N LEU A 146 9.64 -12.04 -66.15
CA LEU A 146 10.07 -13.08 -67.08
C LEU A 146 11.39 -13.73 -66.65
N GLU A 147 12.35 -12.96 -66.14
CA GLU A 147 13.59 -13.50 -65.55
C GLU A 147 13.33 -14.33 -64.30
N LEU A 148 12.43 -13.86 -63.42
CA LEU A 148 12.04 -14.60 -62.22
C LEU A 148 11.37 -15.93 -62.61
N GLU A 149 10.51 -15.94 -63.63
CA GLU A 149 9.85 -17.15 -64.09
C GLU A 149 10.83 -18.11 -64.81
N ALA A 150 11.81 -17.58 -65.55
CA ALA A 150 12.88 -18.36 -66.15
C ALA A 150 13.80 -18.99 -65.09
N LEU A 151 14.15 -18.25 -64.04
CA LEU A 151 14.94 -18.74 -62.90
C LEU A 151 14.18 -19.78 -62.09
N LYS A 152 12.87 -19.58 -61.84
CA LYS A 152 12.01 -20.60 -61.21
C LYS A 152 11.98 -21.89 -62.05
N ALA A 153 11.82 -21.79 -63.36
CA ALA A 153 11.84 -22.95 -64.24
C ALA A 153 13.20 -23.67 -64.22
N GLN A 154 14.31 -22.92 -64.11
CA GLN A 154 15.64 -23.51 -63.95
C GLN A 154 15.82 -24.20 -62.59
N ILE A 155 15.28 -23.64 -61.51
CA ILE A 155 15.30 -24.26 -60.18
C ILE A 155 14.51 -25.57 -60.19
N VAL A 156 13.34 -25.62 -60.85
CA VAL A 156 12.56 -26.85 -60.97
C VAL A 156 13.33 -27.94 -61.73
N ARG A 157 14.01 -27.58 -62.82
CA ARG A 157 14.87 -28.54 -63.55
C ARG A 157 16.03 -29.05 -62.70
N LEU A 158 16.74 -28.16 -62.00
CA LEU A 158 17.83 -28.54 -61.11
C LEU A 158 17.35 -29.36 -59.90
N GLN A 159 16.12 -29.14 -59.42
CA GLN A 159 15.50 -29.96 -58.38
C GLN A 159 15.17 -31.37 -58.90
N ALA A 160 14.72 -31.49 -60.14
CA ALA A 160 14.52 -32.79 -60.78
C ALA A 160 15.85 -33.53 -60.95
N GLU A 161 16.87 -32.88 -61.51
CA GLU A 161 18.22 -33.46 -61.65
C GLU A 161 18.83 -33.85 -60.29
N LYS A 162 18.65 -33.02 -59.25
CA LYS A 162 19.07 -33.35 -57.89
C LYS A 162 18.35 -34.59 -57.37
N SER A 163 17.04 -34.72 -57.64
CA SER A 163 16.25 -35.87 -57.20
C SER A 163 16.71 -37.15 -57.91
N ASP A 164 16.99 -37.07 -59.21
CA ASP A 164 17.53 -38.17 -60.00
C ASP A 164 18.94 -38.57 -59.51
N LEU A 165 19.81 -37.59 -59.23
CA LEU A 165 21.13 -37.84 -58.66
C LEU A 165 21.04 -38.45 -57.26
N VAL A 166 20.11 -38.00 -56.41
CA VAL A 166 19.86 -38.59 -55.08
C VAL A 166 19.34 -40.01 -55.20
N ALA A 167 18.45 -40.30 -56.16
CA ALA A 167 17.98 -41.64 -56.43
C ALA A 167 19.12 -42.55 -56.90
N MET A 168 19.95 -42.08 -57.84
CA MET A 168 21.16 -42.81 -58.27
C MET A 168 22.15 -43.00 -57.12
N ASN A 169 22.37 -41.98 -56.27
CA ASN A 169 23.25 -42.11 -55.10
C ASN A 169 22.68 -43.10 -54.08
N SER A 170 21.36 -43.11 -53.89
CA SER A 170 20.69 -44.07 -53.01
C SER A 170 20.82 -45.49 -53.57
N GLU A 171 20.70 -45.67 -54.89
CA GLU A 171 20.90 -46.96 -55.55
C GLU A 171 22.38 -47.41 -55.49
N LEU A 172 23.32 -46.47 -55.65
CA LEU A 172 24.76 -46.72 -55.47
C LEU A 172 25.09 -47.07 -54.01
N GLN A 173 24.50 -46.38 -53.03
CA GLN A 173 24.65 -46.68 -51.61
C GLN A 173 24.05 -48.03 -51.23
N LEU A 174 22.90 -48.41 -51.83
CA LEU A 174 22.31 -49.75 -51.67
C LEU A 174 23.18 -50.83 -52.31
N LYS A 175 23.87 -50.55 -53.43
CA LYS A 175 24.86 -51.44 -54.05
C LYS A 175 26.19 -51.50 -53.29
N MET A 176 26.49 -50.49 -52.46
CA MET A 176 27.78 -50.35 -51.74
C MET A 176 27.75 -50.71 -50.26
N ARG A 177 26.61 -51.10 -49.67
CA ARG A 177 26.57 -51.41 -48.22
C ARG A 177 27.29 -52.74 -47.91
N PRO A 178 28.33 -52.75 -47.05
CA PRO A 178 28.73 -53.93 -46.31
C PRO A 178 27.80 -54.11 -45.10
N SER A 179 27.46 -55.35 -44.80
CA SER A 179 26.64 -55.79 -43.67
C SER A 179 27.30 -55.48 -42.31
N SER A 180 26.65 -54.68 -41.46
CA SER A 180 26.83 -54.67 -40.00
C SER A 180 25.67 -53.88 -39.35
N PRO A 181 25.13 -54.33 -38.19
CA PRO A 181 24.03 -53.67 -37.49
C PRO A 181 24.54 -52.69 -36.42
N ASP A 182 23.58 -51.89 -35.92
CA ASP A 182 23.65 -50.92 -34.81
C ASP A 182 23.99 -49.49 -35.21
N ASP A 183 22.92 -48.70 -35.44
CA ASP A 183 22.80 -47.45 -34.69
C ASP A 183 21.32 -47.08 -34.50
N SER A 184 20.90 -47.08 -33.23
CA SER A 184 19.56 -46.68 -32.79
C SER A 184 19.59 -45.17 -32.55
N PHE A 185 19.25 -44.39 -33.57
CA PHE A 185 19.00 -42.96 -33.44
C PHE A 185 17.61 -42.66 -34.02
N ILE A 186 16.63 -42.47 -33.14
CA ILE A 186 15.28 -42.06 -33.53
C ILE A 186 15.31 -40.58 -33.88
N GLU A 187 15.24 -40.30 -35.17
CA GLU A 187 15.11 -38.98 -35.77
C GLU A 187 13.68 -38.42 -35.54
N ILE A 188 13.58 -37.37 -34.73
CA ILE A 188 12.32 -36.63 -34.49
C ILE A 188 12.02 -35.79 -35.74
N ARG A 189 11.15 -36.28 -36.63
CA ARG A 189 10.56 -35.47 -37.70
C ARG A 189 9.49 -34.54 -37.13
N ILE A 190 9.79 -33.25 -37.07
CA ILE A 190 8.80 -32.19 -36.86
C ILE A 190 8.14 -31.92 -38.21
N ALA A 191 6.92 -32.42 -38.40
CA ALA A 191 6.10 -32.10 -39.56
C ALA A 191 5.57 -30.66 -39.45
N LYS A 192 6.01 -29.79 -40.36
CA LYS A 192 5.41 -28.49 -40.66
C LYS A 192 4.85 -28.59 -42.08
N GLY A 193 3.53 -28.44 -42.24
CA GLY A 193 2.90 -28.52 -43.56
C GLY A 193 1.45 -28.01 -43.57
N GLU A 194 1.28 -26.76 -43.99
CA GLU A 194 0.21 -26.32 -44.91
C GLU A 194 0.78 -26.59 -46.34
N VAL A 195 0.08 -26.91 -47.45
CA VAL A 195 -1.20 -26.49 -48.05
C VAL A 195 -1.62 -27.53 -49.12
N ASN A 196 -2.94 -27.72 -49.27
CA ASN A 196 -3.76 -28.20 -50.39
C ASN A 196 -3.13 -28.62 -51.74
N VAL A 197 -3.55 -29.80 -52.24
CA VAL A 197 -3.75 -30.12 -53.67
C VAL A 197 -5.05 -30.93 -53.86
N THR A 198 -5.70 -30.65 -54.99
CA THR A 198 -7.03 -30.90 -55.55
C THR A 198 -7.51 -32.35 -55.77
N LYS A 199 -8.86 -32.53 -55.71
CA LYS A 199 -9.82 -33.26 -56.60
C LYS A 199 -9.24 -34.38 -57.51
N ASP A 200 -9.78 -35.62 -57.57
CA ASP A 200 -11.13 -36.01 -58.06
C ASP A 200 -11.54 -37.48 -57.71
N LEU A 201 -12.86 -37.68 -57.47
CA LEU A 201 -13.79 -38.81 -57.83
C LEU A 201 -13.39 -40.28 -57.51
N GLU A 202 -14.18 -41.19 -56.89
CA GLU A 202 -15.61 -41.59 -56.97
C GLU A 202 -15.98 -42.40 -55.67
N ASP A 203 -17.10 -42.13 -54.99
CA ASP A 203 -18.37 -42.91 -54.96
C ASP A 203 -18.58 -43.74 -53.66
N GLY A 204 -19.81 -43.75 -53.14
CA GLY A 204 -20.30 -44.80 -52.23
C GLY A 204 -20.41 -44.51 -50.72
N GLN A 205 -21.54 -43.91 -50.32
CA GLN A 205 -22.41 -44.36 -49.21
C GLN A 205 -21.93 -44.43 -47.72
N LYS A 206 -22.75 -43.76 -46.90
CA LYS A 206 -23.24 -44.14 -45.54
C LYS A 206 -22.37 -43.84 -44.32
N ASP A 207 -22.94 -42.92 -43.53
CA ASP A 207 -23.17 -42.96 -42.08
C ASP A 207 -22.07 -43.45 -41.13
N SER A 208 -21.81 -42.59 -40.14
CA SER A 208 -21.18 -42.87 -38.85
C SER A 208 -19.65 -42.96 -38.83
N GLU A 209 -18.99 -41.82 -38.54
CA GLU A 209 -17.85 -41.70 -37.62
C GLU A 209 -17.21 -40.29 -37.74
N MET A 210 -17.71 -39.33 -36.94
CA MET A 210 -17.09 -38.00 -36.80
C MET A 210 -16.78 -37.68 -35.33
N SER A 211 -16.22 -38.67 -34.61
CA SER A 211 -15.87 -38.52 -33.19
C SER A 211 -14.49 -39.04 -32.79
N ASP A 212 -13.71 -39.68 -33.67
CA ASP A 212 -12.44 -40.33 -33.24
C ASP A 212 -11.17 -39.50 -33.55
N SER A 213 -11.18 -38.66 -34.59
CA SER A 213 -10.03 -37.80 -34.93
C SER A 213 -9.78 -36.67 -33.93
N THR A 214 -10.83 -36.18 -33.26
CA THR A 214 -10.71 -35.19 -32.17
C THR A 214 -10.26 -35.84 -30.86
N MET A 215 -10.69 -37.09 -30.62
CA MET A 215 -10.33 -37.88 -29.43
C MET A 215 -8.87 -38.33 -29.43
N CYS A 216 -8.29 -38.68 -30.58
CA CYS A 216 -6.89 -39.12 -30.65
C CYS A 216 -5.90 -37.96 -30.38
N ARG A 217 -6.22 -36.75 -30.84
CA ARG A 217 -5.41 -35.55 -30.56
C ARG A 217 -5.52 -35.11 -29.10
N GLN A 218 -6.74 -35.12 -28.55
CA GLN A 218 -6.99 -34.83 -27.13
C GLN A 218 -6.29 -35.83 -26.21
N LYS A 219 -6.28 -37.14 -26.53
CA LYS A 219 -5.53 -38.13 -25.75
C LYS A 219 -4.01 -37.88 -25.78
N SER A 220 -3.44 -37.46 -26.91
CA SER A 220 -2.01 -37.11 -26.99
C SER A 220 -1.64 -35.86 -26.20
N GLU A 221 -2.53 -34.87 -26.17
CA GLU A 221 -2.39 -33.65 -25.38
C GLU A 221 -2.60 -33.95 -23.87
N GLU A 222 -3.59 -34.77 -23.51
CA GLU A 222 -3.86 -35.22 -22.14
C GLU A 222 -2.73 -36.08 -21.56
N LEU A 223 -2.11 -36.94 -22.38
CA LEU A 223 -0.92 -37.70 -21.98
C LEU A 223 0.26 -36.77 -21.70
N THR A 224 0.45 -35.75 -22.55
CA THR A 224 1.50 -34.73 -22.37
C THR A 224 1.26 -33.90 -21.10
N VAL A 225 0.02 -33.47 -20.87
CA VAL A 225 -0.37 -32.74 -19.65
C VAL A 225 -0.22 -33.64 -18.43
N SER A 226 -0.60 -34.91 -18.51
CA SER A 226 -0.42 -35.88 -17.41
C SER A 226 1.06 -36.11 -17.08
N GLN A 227 1.94 -36.15 -18.08
CA GLN A 227 3.39 -36.28 -17.89
C GLN A 227 4.01 -35.02 -17.28
N LEU A 228 3.53 -33.83 -17.67
CA LEU A 228 3.94 -32.56 -17.08
C LEU A 228 3.46 -32.44 -15.63
N LEU A 229 2.20 -32.78 -15.34
CA LEU A 229 1.67 -32.79 -13.98
C LEU A 229 2.38 -33.81 -13.09
N GLN A 230 2.73 -34.98 -13.61
CA GLN A 230 3.51 -35.98 -12.86
C GLN A 230 4.93 -35.50 -12.59
N SER A 231 5.56 -34.79 -13.53
CA SER A 231 6.87 -34.17 -13.33
C SER A 231 6.80 -33.04 -12.30
N LEU A 232 5.76 -32.20 -12.37
CA LEU A 232 5.53 -31.13 -11.41
C LEU A 232 5.32 -31.68 -9.99
N ARG A 233 4.55 -32.77 -9.84
CA ARG A 233 4.37 -33.46 -8.55
C ARG A 233 5.67 -34.03 -8.00
N LYS A 234 6.49 -34.67 -8.85
CA LYS A 234 7.82 -35.17 -8.45
C LYS A 234 8.74 -34.03 -8.00
N GLU A 235 8.68 -32.89 -8.68
CA GLU A 235 9.47 -31.73 -8.32
C GLU A 235 8.98 -31.05 -7.05
N THR A 236 7.66 -30.99 -6.84
CA THR A 236 7.06 -30.52 -5.58
C THR A 236 7.50 -31.39 -4.40
N GLN A 237 7.48 -32.71 -4.56
CA GLN A 237 7.97 -33.65 -3.55
C GLN A 237 9.48 -33.51 -3.28
N ARG A 238 10.28 -33.14 -4.29
CA ARG A 238 11.70 -32.83 -4.09
C ARG A 238 11.89 -31.56 -3.29
N VAL A 239 11.14 -30.51 -3.60
CA VAL A 239 11.18 -29.24 -2.87
C VAL A 239 10.78 -29.46 -1.40
N GLU A 240 9.67 -30.14 -1.12
CA GLU A 240 9.24 -30.47 0.25
C GLU A 240 10.31 -31.26 1.01
N LYS A 241 10.97 -32.22 0.36
CA LYS A 241 12.06 -32.98 0.98
C LYS A 241 13.27 -32.09 1.31
N LEU A 242 13.65 -31.20 0.39
CA LEU A 242 14.75 -30.26 0.60
C LEU A 242 14.41 -29.24 1.70
N GLU A 243 13.16 -28.79 1.79
CA GLU A 243 12.68 -27.92 2.86
C GLU A 243 12.78 -28.60 4.23
N LEU A 244 12.38 -29.87 4.33
CA LEU A 244 12.54 -30.67 5.56
C LEU A 244 14.01 -30.85 5.95
N GLU A 245 14.88 -31.13 4.97
CA GLU A 245 16.33 -31.25 5.21
C GLU A 245 16.95 -29.91 5.67
N LEU A 246 16.47 -28.79 5.14
CA LEU A 246 16.90 -27.45 5.51
C LEU A 246 16.42 -27.07 6.92
N LEU A 247 15.18 -27.40 7.28
CA LEU A 247 14.67 -27.23 8.64
C LEU A 247 15.47 -28.07 9.64
N ALA A 248 15.74 -29.34 9.35
CA ALA A 248 16.57 -30.19 10.20
C ALA A 248 18.03 -29.72 10.30
N ALA A 249 18.56 -29.04 9.28
CA ALA A 249 19.87 -28.40 9.35
C ALA A 249 19.84 -27.15 10.24
N ARG A 250 18.77 -26.34 10.17
CA ARG A 250 18.58 -25.17 11.04
C ARG A 250 18.46 -25.57 12.52
N GLU A 251 17.69 -26.61 12.83
CA GLU A 251 17.57 -27.12 14.21
C GLU A 251 18.93 -27.57 14.76
N ARG A 252 19.71 -28.32 13.97
CA ARG A 252 21.08 -28.71 14.36
C ARG A 252 22.00 -27.52 14.59
N ILE A 253 21.89 -26.46 13.78
CA ILE A 253 22.67 -25.23 13.98
C ILE A 253 22.25 -24.56 15.29
N SER A 254 20.95 -24.44 15.57
CA SER A 254 20.46 -23.85 16.82
C SER A 254 20.85 -24.66 18.06
N GLU A 255 20.88 -26.00 17.96
CA GLU A 255 21.40 -26.86 19.04
C GLU A 255 22.89 -26.60 19.30
N LEU A 256 23.69 -26.48 18.24
CA LEU A 256 25.12 -26.18 18.36
C LEU A 256 25.38 -24.77 18.88
N GLU A 257 24.57 -23.79 18.49
CA GLU A 257 24.62 -22.42 19.02
C GLU A 257 24.27 -22.38 20.51
N LEU A 258 23.24 -23.11 20.94
CA LEU A 258 22.87 -23.22 22.35
C LEU A 258 23.99 -23.90 23.17
N GLU A 259 24.61 -24.93 22.62
CA GLU A 259 25.72 -25.62 23.27
C GLU A 259 27.00 -24.78 23.32
N ALA A 260 27.24 -23.95 22.31
CA ALA A 260 28.32 -22.95 22.32
C ALA A 260 28.09 -21.87 23.37
N VAL A 261 26.85 -21.39 23.55
CA VAL A 261 26.50 -20.42 24.60
C VAL A 261 26.72 -21.02 26.00
N LYS A 262 26.33 -22.29 26.22
CA LYS A 262 26.60 -22.99 27.49
C LYS A 262 28.09 -23.16 27.77
N GLN A 263 28.92 -23.43 26.74
CA GLN A 263 30.37 -23.52 26.91
C GLN A 263 30.99 -22.18 27.33
N VAL A 264 30.50 -21.06 26.80
CA VAL A 264 30.96 -19.71 27.16
C VAL A 264 30.55 -19.32 28.60
N GLU A 265 29.40 -19.80 29.10
CA GLU A 265 28.98 -19.60 30.49
C GLU A 265 29.75 -20.46 31.50
N VAL A 266 30.20 -21.67 31.13
CA VAL A 266 31.04 -22.53 32.00
C VAL A 266 32.47 -22.00 32.10
N GLU A 267 33.02 -21.39 31.06
CA GLU A 267 34.38 -20.85 31.05
C GLU A 267 34.53 -19.53 31.84
N THR A 268 33.44 -18.84 32.15
CA THR A 268 33.45 -17.59 32.93
C THR A 268 33.34 -17.78 34.45
N GLN A 269 33.19 -19.02 34.95
CA GLN A 269 33.15 -19.33 36.39
C GLN A 269 34.08 -20.47 36.82
N THR A 270 35.37 -20.44 36.49
CA THR A 270 36.37 -21.17 37.28
C THR A 270 37.72 -20.46 37.24
N THR A 271 37.89 -19.45 38.10
CA THR A 271 39.22 -19.05 38.57
C THR A 271 39.27 -19.12 40.11
N LEU A 272 40.32 -19.80 40.59
CA LEU A 272 40.98 -19.71 41.89
C LEU A 272 40.40 -20.47 43.11
N ALA A 273 40.97 -21.65 43.37
CA ALA A 273 41.48 -22.03 44.70
C ALA A 273 42.46 -23.22 44.63
N GLY A 274 43.63 -23.10 45.27
CA GLY A 274 44.42 -24.25 45.72
C GLY A 274 45.93 -24.19 45.46
N GLY A 275 46.67 -23.43 46.28
CA GLY A 275 48.14 -23.49 46.33
C GLY A 275 48.69 -24.56 47.27
N LYS A 276 49.99 -24.85 47.13
CA LYS A 276 51.02 -25.12 48.18
C LYS A 276 52.33 -25.48 47.46
N MET A 277 53.36 -24.63 47.53
CA MET A 277 54.52 -24.74 48.44
C MET A 277 55.22 -26.11 48.38
N GLU A 278 56.45 -26.15 47.85
CA GLU A 278 57.66 -26.18 48.69
C GLU A 278 58.94 -25.93 47.86
N GLU A 279 59.72 -24.95 48.33
CA GLU A 279 61.17 -24.88 48.14
C GLU A 279 61.80 -25.66 49.32
N PRO A 280 63.04 -26.18 49.20
CA PRO A 280 64.11 -25.40 49.80
C PRO A 280 65.46 -25.43 49.05
N ALA A 281 66.17 -24.32 49.22
CA ALA A 281 67.56 -24.07 48.92
C ALA A 281 68.60 -24.87 49.76
N THR A 282 69.86 -24.85 49.30
CA THR A 282 71.19 -24.79 50.00
C THR A 282 72.23 -25.74 49.34
N VAL A 283 73.26 -25.28 48.63
CA VAL A 283 74.54 -24.61 48.99
C VAL A 283 75.71 -25.58 49.28
N SER A 284 76.82 -25.36 48.55
CA SER A 284 78.25 -25.67 48.82
C SER A 284 78.95 -26.90 48.20
N GLN A 285 80.00 -26.57 47.44
CA GLN A 285 81.24 -27.32 47.09
C GLN A 285 81.99 -27.88 48.33
N PRO A 286 82.97 -28.84 48.28
CA PRO A 286 84.10 -28.87 47.32
C PRO A 286 84.73 -30.23 46.89
N GLN A 287 85.53 -30.14 45.80
CA GLN A 287 86.77 -30.86 45.43
C GLN A 287 86.94 -32.38 45.66
N GLY A 288 87.28 -33.07 44.56
CA GLY A 288 87.97 -34.38 44.54
C GLY A 288 87.96 -34.97 43.13
N GLU A 289 89.12 -35.00 42.46
CA GLU A 289 89.36 -35.61 41.13
C GLU A 289 89.26 -37.17 41.15
N PRO A 290 89.57 -37.89 40.05
CA PRO A 290 88.70 -38.48 39.04
C PRO A 290 88.78 -40.05 39.13
N PRO A 291 88.59 -40.88 38.07
CA PRO A 291 87.81 -40.80 36.84
C PRO A 291 86.78 -41.95 36.74
N GLN A 292 85.77 -41.85 35.87
CA GLN A 292 85.47 -42.85 34.82
C GLN A 292 84.14 -42.54 34.11
N GLU A 293 84.27 -42.22 32.82
CA GLU A 293 83.38 -42.60 31.72
C GLU A 293 81.87 -42.31 31.84
N ALA A 294 81.45 -41.22 31.18
CA ALA A 294 80.15 -41.15 30.48
C ALA A 294 80.14 -42.17 29.31
N PRO A 295 79.09 -42.38 28.46
CA PRO A 295 77.90 -41.52 28.25
C PRO A 295 76.61 -42.22 27.69
N ARG A 296 75.60 -41.41 27.29
CA ARG A 296 74.67 -41.57 26.12
C ARG A 296 73.20 -42.00 26.30
N LYS A 297 72.69 -42.55 27.41
CA LYS A 297 71.28 -43.03 27.42
C LYS A 297 70.20 -42.04 27.88
N GLU A 298 70.55 -41.03 28.68
CA GLU A 298 69.56 -40.05 29.16
C GLU A 298 69.36 -38.87 28.19
N SER A 299 70.42 -38.41 27.51
CA SER A 299 70.34 -37.30 26.54
C SER A 299 69.46 -37.62 25.33
N ASP A 300 69.47 -38.87 24.85
CA ASP A 300 68.70 -39.28 23.67
C ASP A 300 67.19 -39.42 23.99
N ALA A 301 66.85 -39.78 25.23
CA ALA A 301 65.47 -39.85 25.70
C ALA A 301 64.86 -38.44 25.91
N GLU A 302 65.64 -37.51 26.46
CA GLU A 302 65.23 -36.11 26.62
C GLU A 302 65.09 -35.40 25.27
N LEU A 303 66.03 -35.63 24.34
CA LEU A 303 65.94 -35.12 22.97
C LEU A 303 64.73 -35.72 22.21
N GLY A 304 64.42 -37.00 22.44
CA GLY A 304 63.22 -37.66 21.89
C GLY A 304 61.92 -37.05 22.42
N ASN A 305 61.85 -36.80 23.74
CA ASN A 305 60.69 -36.16 24.37
C ASN A 305 60.51 -34.71 23.90
N LEU A 306 61.58 -33.92 23.85
CA LEU A 306 61.56 -32.56 23.32
C LEU A 306 61.14 -32.52 21.84
N LYS A 307 61.63 -33.46 21.02
CA LYS A 307 61.20 -33.59 19.62
C LYS A 307 59.72 -33.97 19.51
N GLY A 308 59.23 -34.85 20.38
CA GLY A 308 57.80 -35.18 20.50
C GLY A 308 56.95 -33.95 20.84
N GLN A 309 57.35 -33.20 21.86
CA GLN A 309 56.70 -31.93 22.25
C GLN A 309 56.74 -30.89 21.13
N MET A 310 57.88 -30.74 20.45
CA MET A 310 58.01 -29.86 19.28
C MET A 310 57.04 -30.26 18.16
N THR A 311 56.94 -31.55 17.82
CA THR A 311 55.98 -32.01 16.80
C THR A 311 54.53 -31.85 17.22
N LYS A 312 54.22 -31.97 18.52
CA LYS A 312 52.88 -31.74 19.07
C LYS A 312 52.50 -30.26 18.97
N LEU A 313 53.39 -29.36 19.40
CA LEU A 313 53.21 -27.91 19.28
C LEU A 313 53.09 -27.46 17.83
N ILE A 314 53.87 -28.04 16.90
CA ILE A 314 53.75 -27.74 15.46
C ILE A 314 52.36 -28.15 14.94
N LYS A 315 51.86 -29.33 15.34
CA LYS A 315 50.51 -29.77 14.94
C LYS A 315 49.42 -28.90 15.56
N GLU A 316 49.55 -28.51 16.82
CA GLU A 316 48.62 -27.61 17.50
C GLU A 316 48.62 -26.22 16.86
N LEU A 317 49.79 -25.69 16.48
CA LEU A 317 49.91 -24.42 15.76
C LEU A 317 49.27 -24.51 14.37
N GLN A 318 49.50 -25.59 13.63
CA GLN A 318 48.86 -25.83 12.32
C GLN A 318 47.33 -25.96 12.44
N GLN A 319 46.85 -26.62 13.50
CA GLN A 319 45.42 -26.71 13.80
C GLN A 319 44.82 -25.35 14.21
N ALA A 320 45.55 -24.53 14.96
CA ALA A 320 45.13 -23.17 15.28
C ALA A 320 45.10 -22.28 14.03
N GLN A 321 46.07 -22.42 13.12
CA GLN A 321 46.13 -21.67 11.87
C GLN A 321 44.95 -22.01 10.95
N THR A 322 44.65 -23.29 10.75
CA THR A 322 43.49 -23.72 9.96
C THR A 322 42.18 -23.22 10.54
N LYS A 323 42.00 -23.28 11.87
CA LYS A 323 40.83 -22.71 12.54
C LYS A 323 40.73 -21.19 12.39
N LEU A 324 41.86 -20.49 12.35
CA LEU A 324 41.89 -19.05 12.11
C LEU A 324 41.45 -18.75 10.67
N ASP A 325 41.99 -19.48 9.69
CA ASP A 325 41.62 -19.33 8.27
C ASP A 325 40.11 -19.58 8.08
N ASP A 326 39.56 -20.65 8.70
CA ASP A 326 38.12 -20.95 8.68
C ASP A 326 37.29 -19.80 9.30
N ALA A 327 37.76 -19.22 10.41
CA ALA A 327 37.09 -18.08 11.05
C ALA A 327 37.15 -16.81 10.21
N GLU A 328 38.25 -16.58 9.50
CA GLU A 328 38.39 -15.46 8.56
C GLU A 328 37.45 -15.59 7.37
N ASP A 329 37.29 -16.80 6.83
CA ASP A 329 36.36 -17.05 5.73
C ASP A 329 34.89 -16.95 6.19
N MET A 330 34.56 -17.43 7.39
CA MET A 330 33.26 -17.17 8.00
C MET A 330 33.01 -15.67 8.18
N LYS A 331 34.00 -14.92 8.67
CA LYS A 331 33.91 -13.45 8.80
C LYS A 331 33.68 -12.77 7.45
N LYS A 332 34.40 -13.16 6.39
CA LYS A 332 34.17 -12.63 5.03
C LYS A 332 32.76 -12.93 4.55
N SER A 333 32.29 -14.17 4.71
CA SER A 333 30.93 -14.57 4.30
C SER A 333 29.82 -13.81 5.06
N LEU A 334 30.06 -13.46 6.33
CA LEU A 334 29.13 -12.66 7.12
C LEU A 334 29.18 -11.19 6.69
N HIS A 335 30.36 -10.65 6.38
CA HIS A 335 30.49 -9.29 5.84
C HIS A 335 29.80 -9.15 4.49
N ASP A 336 29.97 -10.13 3.58
CA ASP A 336 29.30 -10.13 2.28
C ASP A 336 27.78 -10.18 2.45
N ARG A 337 27.27 -11.05 3.34
CA ARG A 337 25.83 -11.10 3.67
C ARG A 337 25.32 -9.79 4.27
N CYS A 338 26.05 -9.16 5.19
CA CYS A 338 25.69 -7.85 5.72
C CYS A 338 25.61 -6.79 4.63
N ARG A 339 26.58 -6.78 3.70
CA ARG A 339 26.59 -5.85 2.57
C ARG A 339 25.42 -6.08 1.63
N ASP A 340 25.07 -7.33 1.35
CA ASP A 340 23.95 -7.67 0.47
C ASP A 340 22.61 -7.23 1.10
N MET A 341 22.43 -7.48 2.41
CA MET A 341 21.26 -6.99 3.17
C MET A 341 21.19 -5.47 3.20
N GLU A 342 22.32 -4.78 3.36
CA GLU A 342 22.38 -3.31 3.26
C GLU A 342 21.95 -2.81 1.88
N GLN A 343 22.40 -3.48 0.80
CA GLN A 343 21.97 -3.16 -0.56
C GLN A 343 20.47 -3.40 -0.75
N GLU A 344 19.93 -4.52 -0.28
CA GLU A 344 18.49 -4.79 -0.30
C GLU A 344 17.69 -3.73 0.44
N LEU A 345 18.15 -3.30 1.63
CA LEU A 345 17.52 -2.22 2.37
C LEU A 345 17.55 -0.89 1.61
N THR A 346 18.65 -0.57 0.92
CA THR A 346 18.71 0.64 0.07
C THR A 346 17.75 0.55 -1.12
N MET A 347 17.64 -0.61 -1.76
CA MET A 347 16.69 -0.83 -2.86
C MET A 347 15.24 -0.73 -2.38
N LEU A 348 14.89 -1.36 -1.26
CA LEU A 348 13.55 -1.29 -0.67
C LEU A 348 13.18 0.14 -0.26
N ARG A 349 14.14 0.91 0.26
CA ARG A 349 13.93 2.34 0.54
C ARG A 349 13.66 3.14 -0.72
N ALA A 350 14.39 2.89 -1.82
CA ALA A 350 14.15 3.55 -3.10
C ALA A 350 12.76 3.20 -3.67
N GLN A 351 12.38 1.92 -3.64
CA GLN A 351 11.04 1.47 -4.06
C GLN A 351 9.92 2.08 -3.22
N LEU A 352 10.12 2.26 -1.91
CA LEU A 352 9.14 2.93 -1.05
C LEU A 352 8.94 4.39 -1.45
N VAL A 353 10.03 5.11 -1.78
CA VAL A 353 9.95 6.50 -2.27
C VAL A 353 9.22 6.57 -3.60
N GLU A 354 9.53 5.69 -4.56
CA GLU A 354 8.81 5.61 -5.83
C GLU A 354 7.32 5.32 -5.63
N LYS A 355 6.97 4.38 -4.74
CA LYS A 355 5.58 4.07 -4.39
C LYS A 355 4.86 5.30 -3.81
N GLN A 356 5.51 6.03 -2.92
CA GLN A 356 4.96 7.29 -2.36
C GLN A 356 4.76 8.33 -3.46
N GLN A 357 5.71 8.48 -4.38
CA GLN A 357 5.59 9.40 -5.51
C GLN A 357 4.40 9.04 -6.41
N VAL A 358 4.26 7.77 -6.81
CA VAL A 358 3.12 7.28 -7.61
C VAL A 358 1.79 7.47 -6.87
N GLN A 359 1.76 7.31 -5.54
CA GLN A 359 0.57 7.59 -4.73
C GLN A 359 0.20 9.07 -4.74
N THR A 360 1.17 9.98 -4.60
CA THR A 360 0.89 11.43 -4.65
C THR A 360 0.41 11.86 -6.03
N GLU A 361 0.98 11.30 -7.10
CA GLU A 361 0.54 11.55 -8.46
C GLU A 361 -0.86 10.99 -8.73
N ASN A 362 -1.17 9.79 -8.24
CA ASN A 362 -2.53 9.25 -8.30
C ASN A 362 -3.53 10.14 -7.56
N ARG A 363 -3.18 10.66 -6.38
CA ARG A 363 -4.05 11.58 -5.63
C ARG A 363 -4.28 12.88 -6.42
N ARG A 364 -3.22 13.41 -7.05
CA ARG A 364 -3.32 14.59 -7.94
C ARG A 364 -4.23 14.32 -9.14
N LEU A 365 -4.06 13.19 -9.82
CA LEU A 365 -4.89 12.81 -10.98
C LEU A 365 -6.35 12.57 -10.58
N ARG A 366 -6.62 11.98 -9.40
CA ARG A 366 -7.98 11.83 -8.88
C ARG A 366 -8.67 13.17 -8.67
N LEU A 367 -7.97 14.15 -8.07
CA LEU A 367 -8.52 15.50 -7.89
C LEU A 367 -8.76 16.21 -9.22
N GLN A 368 -7.88 16.00 -10.22
CA GLN A 368 -8.10 16.52 -11.57
C GLN A 368 -9.30 15.89 -12.25
N LEU A 369 -9.48 14.56 -12.13
CA LEU A 369 -10.65 13.87 -12.66
C LEU A 369 -11.94 14.35 -12.00
N GLU A 370 -11.96 14.53 -10.68
CA GLU A 370 -13.11 15.07 -9.95
C GLU A 370 -13.44 16.51 -10.38
N SER A 371 -12.42 17.33 -10.59
CA SER A 371 -12.58 18.70 -11.12
C SER A 371 -13.16 18.70 -12.54
N VAL A 372 -12.70 17.82 -13.43
CA VAL A 372 -13.25 17.73 -14.79
C VAL A 372 -14.68 17.18 -14.76
N GLN A 373 -14.95 16.19 -13.91
CA GLN A 373 -16.29 15.61 -13.74
C GLN A 373 -17.30 16.65 -13.24
N THR A 374 -16.94 17.48 -12.27
CA THR A 374 -17.80 18.57 -11.79
C THR A 374 -18.01 19.64 -12.87
N SER A 375 -16.97 19.97 -13.66
CA SER A 375 -17.10 20.87 -14.80
C SER A 375 -18.10 20.35 -15.86
N ILE A 376 -18.01 19.06 -16.21
CA ILE A 376 -18.94 18.41 -17.16
C ILE A 376 -20.37 18.44 -16.62
N GLN A 377 -20.58 18.18 -15.33
CA GLN A 377 -21.92 18.25 -14.71
C GLN A 377 -22.51 19.67 -14.77
N VAL A 378 -21.70 20.71 -14.56
CA VAL A 378 -22.15 22.10 -14.67
C VAL A 378 -22.50 22.45 -16.12
N GLU A 379 -21.68 22.04 -17.10
CA GLU A 379 -21.97 22.26 -18.51
C GLU A 379 -23.24 21.53 -18.98
N GLN A 380 -23.47 20.30 -18.50
CA GLN A 380 -24.70 19.56 -18.78
C GLN A 380 -25.93 20.30 -18.26
N LYS A 381 -25.89 20.77 -17.00
CA LYS A 381 -26.99 21.54 -16.42
C LYS A 381 -27.24 22.86 -17.17
N ASN A 382 -26.18 23.57 -17.56
CA ASN A 382 -26.31 24.79 -18.35
C ASN A 382 -26.94 24.53 -19.73
N ALA A 383 -26.55 23.43 -20.39
CA ALA A 383 -27.14 23.03 -21.67
C ALA A 383 -28.63 22.65 -21.53
N GLU A 384 -29.02 22.03 -20.41
CA GLU A 384 -30.43 21.76 -20.09
C GLU A 384 -31.22 23.06 -19.88
N ASP A 385 -30.67 24.01 -19.12
CA ASP A 385 -31.29 25.33 -18.89
C ASP A 385 -31.44 26.12 -20.21
N GLU A 386 -30.44 26.09 -21.09
CA GLU A 386 -30.51 26.69 -22.43
C GLU A 386 -31.58 26.02 -23.31
N ARG A 387 -31.68 24.68 -23.28
CA ARG A 387 -32.75 23.96 -24.00
C ARG A 387 -34.14 24.35 -23.49
N SER A 388 -34.32 24.49 -22.18
CA SER A 388 -35.58 24.96 -21.58
C SER A 388 -35.91 26.39 -22.02
N ASN A 389 -34.93 27.30 -22.01
CA ASN A 389 -35.13 28.68 -22.47
C ASN A 389 -35.52 28.76 -23.95
N VAL A 390 -34.86 27.97 -24.81
CA VAL A 390 -35.21 27.89 -26.24
C VAL A 390 -36.63 27.35 -26.44
N ALA A 391 -37.06 26.36 -25.64
CA ALA A 391 -38.43 25.85 -25.69
C ALA A 391 -39.46 26.95 -25.32
N GLN A 392 -39.21 27.70 -24.25
CA GLN A 392 -40.09 28.80 -23.84
C GLN A 392 -40.24 29.88 -24.92
N VAL A 393 -39.13 30.30 -25.54
CA VAL A 393 -39.16 31.30 -26.63
C VAL A 393 -39.91 30.77 -27.86
N LYS A 394 -39.79 29.48 -28.17
CA LYS A 394 -40.56 28.86 -29.26
C LYS A 394 -42.06 28.90 -28.96
N ASP A 395 -42.48 28.61 -27.74
CA ASP A 395 -43.89 28.65 -27.34
C ASP A 395 -44.46 30.08 -27.38
N GLU A 396 -43.69 31.08 -26.94
CA GLU A 396 -44.05 32.49 -27.05
C GLU A 396 -44.21 32.95 -28.50
N TYR A 397 -43.30 32.52 -29.38
CA TYR A 397 -43.37 32.83 -30.81
C TYR A 397 -44.61 32.21 -31.48
N ILE A 398 -44.96 30.97 -31.13
CA ILE A 398 -46.16 30.30 -31.65
C ILE A 398 -47.43 31.07 -31.25
N LYS A 399 -47.55 31.46 -29.97
CA LYS A 399 -48.69 32.24 -29.46
C LYS A 399 -48.85 33.57 -30.20
N LEU A 400 -47.74 34.29 -30.42
CA LEU A 400 -47.78 35.55 -31.16
C LEU A 400 -48.27 35.37 -32.61
N LEU A 401 -47.92 34.25 -33.23
CA LEU A 401 -48.32 33.91 -34.58
C LEU A 401 -49.82 33.56 -34.66
N GLU A 402 -50.35 32.89 -33.63
CA GLU A 402 -51.78 32.64 -33.46
C GLU A 402 -52.57 33.93 -33.25
N ASP A 403 -52.12 34.81 -32.35
CA ASP A 403 -52.74 36.11 -32.06
C ASP A 403 -52.78 37.00 -33.32
N TYR A 404 -51.69 37.04 -34.09
CA TYR A 404 -51.62 37.78 -35.35
C TYR A 404 -52.67 37.27 -36.36
N ASN A 405 -52.85 35.95 -36.46
CA ASN A 405 -53.83 35.36 -37.37
C ASN A 405 -55.28 35.64 -36.91
N ALA A 406 -55.55 35.61 -35.61
CA ALA A 406 -56.85 35.95 -35.04
C ALA A 406 -57.22 37.42 -35.31
N LEU A 407 -56.28 38.34 -35.07
CA LEU A 407 -56.46 39.77 -35.33
C LEU A 407 -56.72 40.05 -36.83
N LYS A 408 -56.01 39.35 -37.71
CA LYS A 408 -56.20 39.43 -39.16
C LYS A 408 -57.58 38.95 -39.62
N GLN A 409 -58.19 37.98 -38.93
CA GLN A 409 -59.56 37.53 -39.21
C GLN A 409 -60.59 38.54 -38.69
N GLU A 410 -60.37 39.11 -37.51
CA GLU A 410 -61.28 40.09 -36.90
C GLU A 410 -61.39 41.38 -37.75
N MET A 411 -60.26 41.86 -38.29
CA MET A 411 -60.23 43.01 -39.20
C MET A 411 -61.06 42.77 -40.48
N LYS A 412 -61.01 41.55 -41.03
CA LYS A 412 -61.81 41.18 -42.22
C LYS A 412 -63.32 41.17 -41.94
N THR A 413 -63.74 40.92 -40.70
CA THR A 413 -65.17 40.87 -40.34
C THR A 413 -65.78 42.26 -40.09
N LYS A 414 -64.95 43.27 -39.79
CA LYS A 414 -65.42 44.64 -39.48
C LYS A 414 -65.53 45.56 -40.71
N GLU A 415 -64.89 45.21 -41.83
CA GLU A 415 -64.87 46.02 -43.06
C GLU A 415 -66.10 45.86 -43.98
N VAL A 416 -67.03 44.94 -43.68
CA VAL A 416 -68.13 44.54 -44.61
C VAL A 416 -69.39 45.42 -44.51
N GLY A 417 -69.52 46.34 -43.55
CA GLY A 417 -70.81 46.97 -43.20
C GLY A 417 -71.11 48.41 -43.65
N GLY A 418 -70.18 49.16 -44.25
CA GLY A 418 -70.30 50.63 -44.28
C GLY A 418 -70.28 51.36 -45.63
N GLN A 419 -70.16 50.68 -46.77
CA GLN A 419 -69.59 51.33 -47.97
C GLN A 419 -70.48 51.39 -49.22
N VAL A 420 -71.79 51.17 -49.11
CA VAL A 420 -72.62 50.86 -50.30
C VAL A 420 -72.89 52.01 -51.29
N GLN A 421 -72.55 53.27 -50.96
CA GLN A 421 -72.82 54.41 -51.87
C GLN A 421 -71.56 55.16 -52.37
N ALA A 422 -70.42 55.03 -51.68
CA ALA A 422 -69.09 55.28 -52.26
C ALA A 422 -68.58 54.05 -53.03
N GLU A 423 -69.28 52.92 -52.90
CA GLU A 423 -68.99 51.64 -53.53
C GLU A 423 -69.06 51.68 -55.04
N ASN A 424 -69.92 52.42 -55.74
CA ASN A 424 -69.99 52.23 -57.20
C ASN A 424 -68.75 52.72 -57.97
N GLU A 425 -68.13 53.84 -57.58
CA GLU A 425 -66.87 54.29 -58.19
C GLU A 425 -65.65 53.58 -57.57
N LYS A 426 -65.70 53.28 -56.27
CA LYS A 426 -64.73 52.41 -55.61
C LYS A 426 -64.74 51.00 -56.18
N LEU A 427 -65.88 50.42 -56.53
CA LEU A 427 -66.09 49.08 -57.08
C LEU A 427 -65.48 48.97 -58.48
N LYS A 428 -65.48 50.05 -59.26
CA LYS A 428 -64.79 50.06 -60.56
C LYS A 428 -63.27 50.00 -60.38
N LEU A 429 -62.71 50.86 -59.54
CA LEU A 429 -61.28 50.82 -59.18
C LEU A 429 -60.90 49.55 -58.39
N GLN A 430 -61.84 48.98 -57.64
CA GLN A 430 -61.71 47.74 -56.89
C GLN A 430 -61.85 46.54 -57.82
N VAL A 431 -62.63 46.59 -58.89
CA VAL A 431 -62.65 45.56 -59.94
C VAL A 431 -61.36 45.60 -60.74
N GLU A 432 -60.82 46.77 -61.11
CA GLU A 432 -59.51 46.88 -61.75
C GLU A 432 -58.36 46.45 -60.80
N SER A 433 -58.44 46.81 -59.52
CA SER A 433 -57.53 46.34 -58.47
C SER A 433 -57.67 44.84 -58.23
N MET A 434 -58.88 44.29 -58.19
CA MET A 434 -59.13 42.85 -58.07
C MET A 434 -58.70 42.10 -59.33
N GLN A 435 -58.79 42.71 -60.51
CA GLN A 435 -58.35 42.12 -61.76
C GLN A 435 -56.83 42.11 -61.86
N THR A 436 -56.14 43.12 -61.30
CA THR A 436 -54.68 43.11 -61.15
C THR A 436 -54.22 42.16 -60.06
N THR A 437 -54.90 42.06 -58.92
CA THR A 437 -54.59 41.06 -57.89
C THR A 437 -54.87 39.65 -58.38
N VAL A 438 -55.96 39.39 -59.09
CA VAL A 438 -56.24 38.08 -59.72
C VAL A 438 -55.17 37.74 -60.75
N LYS A 439 -54.68 38.70 -61.54
CA LYS A 439 -53.54 38.45 -62.46
C LYS A 439 -52.24 38.13 -61.70
N ILE A 440 -51.98 38.80 -60.57
CA ILE A 440 -50.82 38.52 -59.72
C ILE A 440 -50.96 37.14 -59.06
N GLU A 441 -52.14 36.81 -58.53
CA GLU A 441 -52.45 35.51 -57.93
C GLU A 441 -52.41 34.38 -58.97
N GLN A 442 -52.85 34.62 -60.21
CA GLN A 442 -52.70 33.67 -61.32
C GLN A 442 -51.23 33.43 -61.65
N LYS A 443 -50.41 34.49 -61.72
CA LYS A 443 -48.96 34.36 -61.90
C LYS A 443 -48.31 33.63 -60.73
N ARG A 444 -48.67 33.96 -59.49
CA ARG A 444 -48.18 33.26 -58.28
C ARG A 444 -48.58 31.80 -58.27
N ALA A 445 -49.82 31.48 -58.62
CA ALA A 445 -50.28 30.10 -58.72
C ALA A 445 -49.54 29.32 -59.82
N GLU A 446 -49.20 29.98 -60.93
CA GLU A 446 -48.38 29.38 -61.99
C GLU A 446 -46.92 29.20 -61.53
N ASP A 447 -46.33 30.17 -60.85
CA ASP A 447 -45.00 30.07 -60.26
C ASP A 447 -44.95 28.98 -59.17
N GLU A 448 -46.00 28.84 -58.36
CA GLU A 448 -46.16 27.77 -57.38
C GLU A 448 -46.32 26.41 -58.05
N ARG A 449 -47.08 26.30 -59.15
CA ARG A 449 -47.16 25.07 -59.96
C ARG A 449 -45.79 24.70 -60.52
N ASN A 450 -45.05 25.67 -61.06
CA ASN A 450 -43.71 25.47 -61.59
C ASN A 450 -42.72 25.07 -60.49
N ASN A 451 -42.79 25.69 -59.32
CA ASN A 451 -41.97 25.31 -58.17
C ASN A 451 -42.35 23.92 -57.64
N MET A 452 -43.64 23.59 -57.58
CA MET A 452 -44.12 22.25 -57.21
C MET A 452 -43.69 21.20 -58.24
N ALA A 453 -43.69 21.51 -59.53
CA ALA A 453 -43.17 20.63 -60.58
C ALA A 453 -41.67 20.40 -60.38
N ARG A 454 -40.89 21.47 -60.19
CA ARG A 454 -39.46 21.38 -59.90
C ARG A 454 -39.16 20.54 -58.66
N VAL A 455 -39.88 20.76 -57.56
CA VAL A 455 -39.70 19.97 -56.33
C VAL A 455 -40.07 18.50 -56.55
N LYS A 456 -41.11 18.21 -57.35
CA LYS A 456 -41.45 16.82 -57.72
C LYS A 456 -40.35 16.17 -58.54
N ASP A 457 -39.74 16.89 -59.48
CA ASP A 457 -38.63 16.40 -60.30
C ASP A 457 -37.38 16.16 -59.44
N GLU A 458 -37.03 17.09 -58.55
CA GLU A 458 -35.93 16.95 -57.59
C GLU A 458 -36.16 15.76 -56.62
N TYR A 459 -37.36 15.58 -56.11
CA TYR A 459 -37.72 14.45 -55.27
C TYR A 459 -37.63 13.12 -56.03
N THR A 460 -38.12 13.08 -57.26
CA THR A 460 -38.06 11.88 -58.13
C THR A 460 -36.60 11.50 -58.37
N LYS A 461 -35.76 12.49 -58.70
CA LYS A 461 -34.33 12.28 -58.90
C LYS A 461 -33.63 11.79 -57.62
N LEU A 462 -33.94 12.36 -56.45
CA LEU A 462 -33.38 11.89 -55.18
C LEU A 462 -33.81 10.46 -54.85
N TYR A 463 -35.04 10.10 -55.17
CA TYR A 463 -35.55 8.74 -55.00
C TYR A 463 -34.83 7.73 -55.92
N GLU A 464 -34.57 8.12 -57.16
CA GLU A 464 -33.76 7.34 -58.10
C GLU A 464 -32.31 7.19 -57.62
N ASP A 465 -31.68 8.29 -57.17
CA ASP A 465 -30.32 8.29 -56.61
C ASP A 465 -30.22 7.43 -55.34
N TYR A 466 -31.21 7.50 -54.44
CA TYR A 466 -31.29 6.66 -53.25
C TYR A 466 -31.39 5.17 -53.62
N ASN A 467 -32.21 4.82 -54.61
CA ASN A 467 -32.36 3.44 -55.05
C ASN A 467 -31.09 2.93 -55.77
N ALA A 468 -30.45 3.78 -56.58
CA ALA A 468 -29.16 3.47 -57.20
C ALA A 468 -28.08 3.24 -56.14
N LEU A 469 -27.98 4.13 -55.14
CA LEU A 469 -27.05 3.98 -54.02
C LEU A 469 -27.35 2.71 -53.21
N LYS A 470 -28.63 2.40 -52.96
CA LYS A 470 -29.04 1.17 -52.27
C LYS A 470 -28.66 -0.10 -53.05
N GLN A 471 -28.78 -0.07 -54.38
CA GLN A 471 -28.31 -1.17 -55.23
C GLN A 471 -26.79 -1.27 -55.27
N ASP A 472 -26.09 -0.14 -55.31
CA ASP A 472 -24.63 -0.09 -55.25
C ASP A 472 -24.11 -0.56 -53.90
N MET A 473 -24.75 -0.21 -52.79
CA MET A 473 -24.42 -0.74 -51.45
C MET A 473 -24.63 -2.26 -51.41
N LYS A 474 -25.70 -2.79 -52.02
CA LYS A 474 -25.89 -4.24 -52.16
C LYS A 474 -24.88 -4.93 -53.07
N LYS A 475 -24.32 -4.22 -54.06
CA LYS A 475 -23.27 -4.75 -54.96
C LYS A 475 -21.85 -4.59 -54.37
N LYS A 476 -21.66 -3.61 -53.48
CA LYS A 476 -20.39 -3.29 -52.81
C LYS A 476 -20.25 -3.91 -51.43
N GLU A 477 -21.30 -4.49 -50.85
CA GLU A 477 -21.17 -5.42 -49.72
C GLU A 477 -20.42 -6.66 -50.23
N PRO A 478 -19.13 -6.85 -49.89
CA PRO A 478 -18.54 -8.16 -50.05
C PRO A 478 -19.34 -9.12 -49.17
N PRO A 479 -19.53 -10.38 -49.58
CA PRO A 479 -19.98 -11.39 -48.64
C PRO A 479 -18.84 -11.57 -47.65
N VAL A 480 -18.83 -10.82 -46.54
CA VAL A 480 -18.15 -11.29 -45.34
C VAL A 480 -18.80 -12.64 -45.07
N SER A 481 -18.01 -13.70 -45.23
CA SER A 481 -18.55 -15.06 -45.15
C SER A 481 -19.27 -15.18 -43.81
N LYS A 482 -20.45 -15.81 -43.78
CA LYS A 482 -21.18 -16.00 -42.52
C LYS A 482 -20.29 -16.72 -41.50
N GLU A 483 -19.38 -17.54 -42.00
CA GLU A 483 -18.29 -18.19 -41.30
C GLU A 483 -17.36 -17.21 -40.58
N GLU A 484 -16.86 -16.15 -41.22
CA GLU A 484 -16.02 -15.12 -40.56
C GLU A 484 -16.77 -14.40 -39.43
N ILE A 485 -18.06 -14.11 -39.62
CA ILE A 485 -18.88 -13.48 -38.58
C ILE A 485 -19.08 -14.45 -37.40
N MET A 486 -19.34 -15.72 -37.67
CA MET A 486 -19.47 -16.75 -36.64
C MET A 486 -18.16 -16.99 -35.89
N GLU A 487 -17.02 -16.95 -36.57
CA GLU A 487 -15.69 -17.09 -35.96
C GLU A 487 -15.37 -15.89 -35.05
N LEU A 488 -15.63 -14.67 -35.52
CA LEU A 488 -15.45 -13.46 -34.71
C LEU A 488 -16.37 -13.46 -33.49
N GLN A 489 -17.62 -13.91 -33.64
CA GLN A 489 -18.55 -14.05 -32.52
C GLN A 489 -18.07 -15.09 -31.51
N ALA A 490 -17.61 -16.26 -31.96
CA ALA A 490 -17.06 -17.29 -31.06
C ALA A 490 -15.80 -16.81 -30.32
N ARG A 491 -14.95 -16.03 -31.00
CA ARG A 491 -13.77 -15.42 -30.39
C ARG A 491 -14.15 -14.36 -29.36
N LEU A 492 -15.20 -13.58 -29.61
CA LEU A 492 -15.75 -12.62 -28.64
C LEU A 492 -16.27 -13.33 -27.40
N ASP A 493 -17.11 -14.35 -27.56
CA ASP A 493 -17.69 -15.12 -26.44
C ASP A 493 -16.60 -15.79 -25.58
N SER A 494 -15.53 -16.29 -26.23
CA SER A 494 -14.36 -16.84 -25.54
C SER A 494 -13.61 -15.78 -24.73
N ALA A 495 -13.40 -14.60 -25.32
CA ALA A 495 -12.77 -13.48 -24.63
C ALA A 495 -13.60 -12.98 -23.45
N GLU A 496 -14.93 -12.91 -23.58
CA GLU A 496 -15.85 -12.55 -22.51
C GLU A 496 -15.80 -13.54 -21.34
N LYS A 497 -15.80 -14.85 -21.62
CA LYS A 497 -15.64 -15.89 -20.59
C LYS A 497 -14.28 -15.78 -19.89
N ALA A 498 -13.21 -15.51 -20.63
CA ALA A 498 -11.88 -15.33 -20.05
C ALA A 498 -11.81 -14.08 -19.16
N LEU A 499 -12.47 -12.99 -19.55
CA LEU A 499 -12.59 -11.79 -18.72
C LEU A 499 -13.39 -12.05 -17.44
N ALA A 500 -14.50 -12.78 -17.53
CA ALA A 500 -15.30 -13.16 -16.36
C ALA A 500 -14.49 -14.04 -15.38
N ALA A 501 -13.72 -15.01 -15.89
CA ALA A 501 -12.85 -15.85 -15.05
C ALA A 501 -11.74 -15.03 -14.37
N LYS A 502 -11.12 -14.09 -15.09
CA LYS A 502 -10.14 -13.16 -14.50
C LYS A 502 -10.77 -12.28 -13.43
N GLN A 503 -12.00 -11.79 -13.66
CA GLN A 503 -12.73 -10.99 -12.69
C GLN A 503 -13.03 -11.77 -11.42
N GLN A 504 -13.49 -13.02 -11.54
CA GLN A 504 -13.66 -13.92 -10.39
C GLN A 504 -12.36 -14.10 -9.61
N LYS A 505 -11.23 -14.33 -10.30
CA LYS A 505 -9.93 -14.49 -9.63
C LYS A 505 -9.48 -13.22 -8.91
N ILE A 506 -9.75 -12.05 -9.49
CA ILE A 506 -9.49 -10.76 -8.83
C ILE A 506 -10.30 -10.65 -7.55
N ASP A 507 -11.57 -11.07 -7.56
CA ASP A 507 -12.44 -10.96 -6.39
C ASP A 507 -12.04 -11.98 -5.30
N GLU A 508 -11.61 -13.18 -5.66
CA GLU A 508 -10.98 -14.14 -4.73
C GLU A 508 -9.72 -13.56 -4.08
N MET A 509 -8.79 -13.02 -4.89
CA MET A 509 -7.56 -12.42 -4.37
C MET A 509 -7.86 -11.22 -3.46
N LYS A 510 -8.85 -10.39 -3.76
CA LYS A 510 -9.27 -9.29 -2.88
C LYS A 510 -9.77 -9.80 -1.52
N GLN A 511 -10.54 -10.89 -1.50
CA GLN A 511 -11.00 -11.50 -0.26
C GLN A 511 -9.83 -12.08 0.55
N GLU A 512 -8.85 -12.72 -0.11
CA GLU A 512 -7.64 -13.21 0.54
C GLU A 512 -6.80 -12.07 1.12
N ILE A 513 -6.59 -10.99 0.36
CA ILE A 513 -5.88 -9.79 0.83
C ILE A 513 -6.56 -9.22 2.07
N PHE A 514 -7.89 -9.08 2.06
CA PHE A 514 -8.64 -8.56 3.21
C PHE A 514 -8.45 -9.44 4.45
N LYS A 515 -8.49 -10.77 4.32
CA LYS A 515 -8.22 -11.70 5.43
C LYS A 515 -6.78 -11.56 5.95
N LYS A 516 -5.82 -11.43 5.03
CA LYS A 516 -4.41 -11.25 5.39
C LYS A 516 -4.13 -9.90 6.05
N GLU A 517 -4.83 -8.84 5.66
CA GLU A 517 -4.80 -7.54 6.33
C GLU A 517 -5.30 -7.66 7.78
N GLN A 518 -6.40 -8.38 8.01
CA GLN A 518 -6.90 -8.65 9.37
C GLN A 518 -5.88 -9.45 10.22
N GLU A 519 -5.22 -10.46 9.63
CA GLU A 519 -4.15 -11.20 10.31
C GLU A 519 -2.95 -10.30 10.64
N LEU A 520 -2.56 -9.39 9.74
CA LEU A 520 -1.45 -8.45 9.97
C LEU A 520 -1.74 -7.47 11.12
N GLU A 521 -3.00 -7.04 11.29
CA GLU A 521 -3.39 -6.21 12.44
C GLU A 521 -3.10 -6.94 13.76
N THR A 522 -3.31 -8.25 13.84
CA THR A 522 -3.02 -9.03 15.06
C THR A 522 -1.53 -9.10 15.38
N ILE A 523 -0.66 -9.15 14.37
CA ILE A 523 0.79 -9.16 14.54
C ILE A 523 1.25 -7.83 15.16
N SER A 524 0.67 -6.71 14.73
CA SER A 524 1.01 -5.39 15.32
C SER A 524 0.68 -5.34 16.82
N VAL A 525 -0.41 -5.99 17.24
CA VAL A 525 -0.79 -6.09 18.67
C VAL A 525 0.19 -6.97 19.43
N PHE A 526 0.58 -8.13 18.90
CA PHE A 526 1.56 -9.00 19.55
C PHE A 526 2.95 -8.35 19.65
N GLN A 527 3.35 -7.57 18.65
CA GLN A 527 4.60 -6.81 18.70
C GLN A 527 4.55 -5.74 19.81
N ALA A 528 3.46 -4.97 19.89
CA ALA A 528 3.27 -4.00 20.97
C ALA A 528 3.26 -4.69 22.35
N GLN A 529 2.65 -5.87 22.46
CA GLN A 529 2.65 -6.66 23.69
C GLN A 529 4.07 -7.11 24.09
N ALA A 530 4.88 -7.57 23.14
CA ALA A 530 6.28 -7.95 23.38
C ALA A 530 7.15 -6.75 23.80
N GLU A 531 6.94 -5.58 23.18
CA GLU A 531 7.62 -4.34 23.55
C GLU A 531 7.27 -3.90 24.98
N VAL A 532 5.99 -3.97 25.37
CA VAL A 532 5.57 -3.68 26.75
C VAL A 532 6.21 -4.66 27.74
N TYR A 533 6.15 -5.97 27.49
CA TYR A 533 6.75 -6.95 28.40
C TYR A 533 8.26 -6.84 28.51
N SER A 534 8.96 -6.56 27.40
CA SER A 534 10.41 -6.34 27.45
C SER A 534 10.75 -5.07 28.24
N SER A 535 10.01 -3.97 28.03
CA SER A 535 10.15 -2.74 28.80
C SER A 535 9.91 -2.98 30.30
N ASP A 536 8.82 -3.67 30.65
CA ASP A 536 8.48 -4.01 32.04
C ASP A 536 9.56 -4.89 32.69
N PHE A 537 10.08 -5.87 31.95
CA PHE A 537 11.18 -6.72 32.40
C PHE A 537 12.45 -5.92 32.70
N TYR A 538 12.84 -4.99 31.80
CA TYR A 538 14.01 -4.14 32.03
C TYR A 538 13.80 -3.17 33.20
N ALA A 539 12.59 -2.62 33.35
CA ALA A 539 12.24 -1.76 34.48
C ALA A 539 12.33 -2.53 35.81
N GLU A 540 11.77 -3.75 35.88
CA GLU A 540 11.82 -4.61 37.06
C GLU A 540 13.27 -5.00 37.40
N ARG A 541 14.08 -5.34 36.39
CA ARG A 541 15.50 -5.64 36.57
C ARG A 541 16.25 -4.45 37.15
N ALA A 542 16.09 -3.27 36.57
CA ALA A 542 16.74 -2.05 37.07
C ALA A 542 16.28 -1.69 38.49
N ALA A 543 15.01 -1.93 38.82
CA ALA A 543 14.50 -1.75 40.18
C ALA A 543 15.16 -2.74 41.16
N ARG A 544 15.28 -4.02 40.78
CA ARG A 544 15.98 -5.03 41.59
C ARG A 544 17.44 -4.70 41.80
N GLU A 545 18.16 -4.29 40.75
CA GLU A 545 19.57 -3.91 40.85
C GLU A 545 19.75 -2.75 41.84
N LYS A 546 18.90 -1.71 41.80
CA LYS A 546 18.92 -0.63 42.80
C LYS A 546 18.65 -1.11 44.22
N ILE A 547 17.67 -2.00 44.41
CA ILE A 547 17.39 -2.59 45.73
C ILE A 547 18.60 -3.39 46.22
N HIS A 548 19.25 -4.14 45.34
CA HIS A 548 20.46 -4.89 45.66
C HIS A 548 21.62 -3.96 46.05
N GLU A 549 21.87 -2.88 45.31
CA GLU A 549 22.86 -1.87 45.64
C GLU A 549 22.59 -1.21 47.00
N GLU A 550 21.34 -0.85 47.28
CA GLU A 550 20.95 -0.28 48.58
C GLU A 550 21.13 -1.29 49.72
N LYS A 551 20.78 -2.55 49.49
CA LYS A 551 20.98 -3.65 50.44
C LYS A 551 22.47 -3.83 50.77
N GLU A 552 23.34 -3.82 49.76
CA GLU A 552 24.80 -3.92 49.98
C GLU A 552 25.34 -2.70 50.73
N ARG A 553 24.88 -1.49 50.37
CA ARG A 553 25.24 -0.25 51.09
C ARG A 553 24.85 -0.33 52.57
N LEU A 554 23.62 -0.77 52.87
CA LEU A 554 23.15 -0.91 54.26
C LEU A 554 23.90 -2.02 55.00
N ALA A 555 24.19 -3.14 54.34
CA ALA A 555 25.00 -4.22 54.92
C ALA A 555 26.41 -3.74 55.29
N ALA A 556 27.07 -2.96 54.42
CA ALA A 556 28.36 -2.36 54.70
C ALA A 556 28.31 -1.38 55.89
N GLN A 557 27.25 -0.58 55.99
CA GLN A 557 27.04 0.33 57.14
C GLN A 557 26.82 -0.45 58.44
N LEU A 558 26.03 -1.53 58.41
CA LEU A 558 25.83 -2.40 59.56
C LEU A 558 27.13 -3.06 60.02
N GLU A 559 27.94 -3.58 59.09
CA GLU A 559 29.25 -4.16 59.41
C GLU A 559 30.21 -3.13 60.01
N PHE A 560 30.19 -1.89 59.51
CA PHE A 560 30.96 -0.80 60.10
C PHE A 560 30.54 -0.52 61.56
N VAL A 561 29.24 -0.38 61.82
CA VAL A 561 28.71 -0.15 63.18
C VAL A 561 29.00 -1.34 64.11
N LYS A 562 28.85 -2.58 63.62
CA LYS A 562 29.23 -3.78 64.38
C LYS A 562 30.70 -3.77 64.79
N LYS A 563 31.60 -3.41 63.86
CA LYS A 563 33.04 -3.27 64.16
C LYS A 563 33.30 -2.20 65.20
N GLN A 564 32.66 -1.03 65.10
CA GLN A 564 32.79 0.02 66.11
C GLN A 564 32.27 -0.41 67.48
N ASN A 565 31.13 -1.10 67.54
CA ASN A 565 30.60 -1.64 68.80
C ASN A 565 31.53 -2.70 69.41
N SER A 566 32.08 -3.60 68.58
CA SER A 566 33.09 -4.58 69.04
C SER A 566 34.33 -3.88 69.58
N GLN A 567 34.83 -2.83 68.90
CA GLN A 567 35.97 -2.05 69.37
C GLN A 567 35.69 -1.37 70.72
N LEU A 568 34.52 -0.74 70.88
CA LEU A 568 34.12 -0.13 72.15
C LEU A 568 33.96 -1.17 73.27
N GLN A 569 33.43 -2.35 72.94
CA GLN A 569 33.33 -3.46 73.89
C GLN A 569 34.72 -3.97 74.30
N ASP A 570 35.64 -4.15 73.35
CA ASP A 570 37.03 -4.53 73.61
C ASP A 570 37.75 -3.47 74.46
N GLU A 571 37.52 -2.18 74.19
CA GLU A 571 38.04 -1.07 74.99
C GLU A 571 37.50 -1.12 76.42
N MET A 572 36.19 -1.30 76.60
CA MET A 572 35.56 -1.46 77.92
C MET A 572 36.10 -2.68 78.68
N GLU A 573 36.24 -3.82 78.01
CA GLU A 573 36.84 -5.03 78.59
C GLU A 573 38.32 -4.82 78.92
N SER A 574 39.07 -4.12 78.07
CA SER A 574 40.48 -3.81 78.31
C SER A 574 40.65 -2.89 79.51
N MET A 575 39.81 -1.86 79.66
CA MET A 575 39.79 -0.97 80.80
C MET A 575 39.37 -1.72 82.07
N GLY A 576 38.39 -2.62 81.98
CA GLY A 576 38.02 -3.53 83.06
C GLY A 576 39.16 -4.45 83.50
N ARG A 577 39.87 -5.07 82.53
CA ARG A 577 41.06 -5.89 82.79
C ARG A 577 42.22 -5.08 83.36
N GLN A 578 42.48 -3.87 82.85
CA GLN A 578 43.51 -2.97 83.37
C GLN A 578 43.21 -2.55 84.81
N SER A 579 41.95 -2.21 85.11
CA SER A 579 41.49 -1.88 86.46
C SER A 579 41.65 -3.08 87.42
N LEU A 580 41.26 -4.28 86.99
CA LEU A 580 41.47 -5.51 87.76
C LEU A 580 42.96 -5.81 88.00
N ASN A 581 43.80 -5.66 86.97
CA ASN A 581 45.25 -5.87 87.09
C ASN A 581 45.90 -4.81 87.98
N GLU A 582 45.41 -3.57 88.00
CA GLU A 582 45.87 -2.54 88.94
C GLU A 582 45.43 -2.85 90.37
N MET A 583 44.19 -3.30 90.58
CA MET A 583 43.71 -3.78 91.88
C MET A 583 44.56 -4.97 92.37
N GLN A 584 44.83 -5.97 91.53
CA GLN A 584 45.69 -7.10 91.87
C GLN A 584 47.12 -6.66 92.21
N ARG A 585 47.72 -5.72 91.46
CA ARG A 585 49.04 -5.16 91.78
C ARG A 585 49.07 -4.43 93.12
N ARG A 586 47.97 -3.80 93.55
CA ARG A 586 47.84 -3.22 94.89
C ARG A 586 47.70 -4.29 95.99
N HIS A 587 47.21 -5.49 95.68
CA HIS A 587 47.06 -6.60 96.63
C HIS A 587 48.26 -7.58 96.68
N GLU A 588 49.06 -7.72 95.61
CA GLU A 588 50.24 -8.59 95.57
C GLU A 588 51.38 -8.14 96.51
N VAL A 589 51.36 -6.90 96.99
CA VAL A 589 52.33 -6.40 97.98
C VAL A 589 51.96 -6.82 99.44
N ALA A 590 50.78 -7.41 99.69
CA ALA A 590 50.27 -7.56 101.06
C ALA A 590 50.09 -8.98 101.61
N ARG A 591 50.43 -10.07 100.91
CA ARG A 591 50.37 -11.43 101.52
C ARG A 591 51.50 -12.36 101.10
N GLY A 592 52.58 -12.34 101.87
CA GLY A 592 53.43 -13.51 102.12
C GLY A 592 53.09 -14.12 103.48
N ALA A 593 52.70 -15.41 103.51
CA ALA A 593 52.86 -16.40 104.60
C ALA A 593 51.95 -17.62 104.37
N GLY A 594 52.50 -18.85 104.36
CA GLY A 594 51.75 -20.13 104.32
C GLY A 594 51.23 -20.56 105.70
N PRO A 595 51.04 -21.86 106.03
CA PRO A 595 50.66 -23.04 105.23
C PRO A 595 49.47 -23.87 105.84
N ARG A 596 49.01 -24.89 105.10
CA ARG A 596 48.21 -26.10 105.50
C ARG A 596 46.74 -25.95 106.02
N GLY A 597 45.85 -26.75 105.41
CA GLY A 597 44.95 -27.64 106.16
C GLY A 597 43.45 -27.65 105.80
N GLY A 598 42.95 -28.80 105.34
CA GLY A 598 41.52 -29.20 105.28
C GLY A 598 40.79 -28.74 104.02
N GLY A 599 40.06 -29.53 103.25
CA GLY A 599 39.51 -30.87 103.41
C GLY A 599 38.20 -30.90 102.63
N GLN A 600 38.00 -31.94 101.81
CA GLN A 600 36.68 -32.45 101.38
C GLN A 600 35.78 -31.55 100.51
N GLN A 601 35.74 -31.79 99.19
CA GLN A 601 34.74 -32.69 98.56
C GLN A 601 34.73 -32.58 97.04
N HIS A 602 34.32 -33.69 96.44
CA HIS A 602 34.44 -34.09 95.04
C HIS A 602 33.73 -33.18 94.02
N GLY A 603 34.50 -32.66 93.07
CA GLY A 603 34.46 -33.09 91.67
C GLY A 603 33.14 -32.99 90.90
N ARG A 604 32.80 -31.78 90.42
CA ARG A 604 32.09 -31.57 89.15
C ARG A 604 33.12 -31.22 88.09
N LEU A 605 33.44 -32.18 87.21
CA LEU A 605 34.17 -31.94 85.97
C LEU A 605 33.13 -31.91 84.83
N GLU A 606 32.69 -30.71 84.46
CA GLU A 606 32.15 -30.45 83.13
C GLU A 606 33.13 -29.52 82.43
N GLY A 607 33.89 -30.10 81.49
CA GLY A 607 34.63 -29.37 80.49
C GLY A 607 33.70 -28.98 79.35
N ARG A 608 33.82 -27.71 78.94
CA ARG A 608 33.47 -27.11 77.64
C ARG A 608 33.02 -28.11 76.56
N GLY A 609 31.77 -27.93 76.14
CA GLY A 609 31.23 -28.38 74.86
C GLY A 609 30.03 -27.51 74.54
N ALA A 610 30.03 -26.89 73.37
CA ALA A 610 29.12 -25.87 72.89
C ALA A 610 27.63 -26.14 73.20
N MET A 611 26.97 -25.16 73.82
CA MET A 611 25.51 -25.07 73.83
C MET A 611 25.13 -23.86 72.98
N SER A 612 24.90 -24.15 71.70
CA SER A 612 24.01 -23.36 70.86
C SER A 612 22.63 -23.48 71.50
N ARG A 613 22.22 -22.46 72.25
CA ARG A 613 20.85 -22.30 72.72
C ARG A 613 20.22 -21.24 71.83
N ASP A 614 19.43 -21.73 70.88
CA ASP A 614 18.03 -21.34 70.71
C ASP A 614 17.74 -19.85 70.91
N TRP A 615 17.97 -19.08 69.84
CA TRP A 615 17.36 -17.76 69.61
C TRP A 615 16.23 -17.82 68.57
N GLU A 616 15.68 -19.01 68.32
CA GLU A 616 14.45 -19.20 67.53
C GLU A 616 13.28 -19.50 68.47
N GLN A 617 12.82 -18.46 69.19
CA GLN A 617 11.46 -18.40 69.75
C GLN A 617 11.19 -17.01 70.35
N GLN A 618 11.02 -16.01 69.47
CA GLN A 618 10.12 -14.89 69.78
C GLN A 618 9.75 -14.12 68.51
N GLN A 619 8.88 -14.70 67.68
CA GLN A 619 7.71 -14.09 67.02
C GLN A 619 7.18 -15.05 65.95
N ASP A 620 6.49 -16.12 66.38
CA ASP A 620 5.52 -16.79 65.51
C ASP A 620 4.36 -15.81 65.32
N ILE A 621 4.41 -15.05 64.22
CA ILE A 621 3.19 -14.53 63.61
C ILE A 621 2.44 -15.78 63.11
N PRO A 622 1.14 -15.97 63.36
CA PRO A 622 0.44 -17.14 62.82
C PRO A 622 0.51 -17.09 61.29
N GLU A 623 1.38 -17.89 60.68
CA GLU A 623 1.71 -17.81 59.25
C GLU A 623 0.53 -18.15 58.33
N HIS A 624 -0.57 -18.66 58.89
CA HIS A 624 -1.73 -19.12 58.14
C HIS A 624 -3.06 -18.60 58.71
N ALA A 625 -3.18 -17.28 58.88
CA ALA A 625 -4.43 -16.64 59.30
C ALA A 625 -5.20 -16.04 58.12
N CYS A 626 -6.50 -16.30 58.03
CA CYS A 626 -7.35 -15.67 57.02
C CYS A 626 -7.51 -14.17 57.33
N PRO A 627 -7.16 -13.25 56.42
CA PRO A 627 -7.20 -11.81 56.70
C PRO A 627 -8.62 -11.24 56.88
N LYS A 628 -9.69 -11.98 56.54
CA LYS A 628 -11.08 -11.53 56.66
C LYS A 628 -11.69 -11.89 58.03
N CYS A 629 -11.50 -13.13 58.49
CA CYS A 629 -12.11 -13.64 59.74
C CYS A 629 -11.09 -13.91 60.86
N ASN A 630 -9.79 -13.77 60.57
CA ASN A 630 -8.67 -13.96 61.49
C ASN A 630 -8.60 -15.37 62.12
N GLU A 631 -9.18 -16.36 61.42
CA GLU A 631 -9.12 -17.78 61.79
C GLU A 631 -7.74 -18.36 61.42
N ILE A 632 -7.10 -19.01 62.40
CA ILE A 632 -5.75 -19.59 62.25
C ILE A 632 -5.92 -21.03 61.76
N LEU A 633 -5.37 -21.31 60.60
CA LEU A 633 -5.46 -22.60 59.93
C LEU A 633 -4.11 -23.34 60.03
N PRO A 634 -4.13 -24.69 60.05
CA PRO A 634 -2.94 -25.47 60.34
C PRO A 634 -1.88 -25.46 59.23
N ASP A 635 -2.24 -25.13 57.99
CA ASP A 635 -1.37 -25.15 56.82
C ASP A 635 -1.92 -24.28 55.65
N LEU A 636 -1.05 -24.03 54.66
CA LEU A 636 -1.33 -23.14 53.52
C LEU A 636 -2.43 -23.66 52.58
N ASP A 637 -2.55 -24.97 52.40
CA ASP A 637 -3.58 -25.55 51.52
C ASP A 637 -4.96 -25.35 52.15
N THR A 638 -5.08 -25.58 53.46
CA THR A 638 -6.30 -25.31 54.21
C THR A 638 -6.66 -23.81 54.21
N LEU A 639 -5.67 -22.91 54.25
CA LEU A 639 -5.88 -21.47 54.10
C LEU A 639 -6.36 -21.08 52.70
N GLN A 640 -5.79 -21.64 51.63
CA GLN A 640 -6.22 -21.34 50.27
C GLN A 640 -7.66 -21.78 50.00
N ILE A 641 -8.07 -22.94 50.51
CA ILE A 641 -9.46 -23.42 50.42
C ILE A 641 -10.38 -22.48 51.20
N HIS A 642 -10.02 -22.15 52.44
CA HIS A 642 -10.82 -21.26 53.27
C HIS A 642 -10.96 -19.85 52.67
N ILE A 643 -9.90 -19.27 52.09
CA ILE A 643 -9.95 -17.95 51.45
C ILE A 643 -10.93 -17.96 50.27
N MET A 644 -11.02 -19.06 49.52
CA MET A 644 -11.96 -19.19 48.40
C MET A 644 -13.42 -19.12 48.86
N ASP A 645 -13.74 -19.74 50.00
CA ASP A 645 -15.08 -19.72 50.59
C ASP A 645 -15.37 -18.44 51.39
N CYS A 646 -14.34 -17.85 52.00
CA CYS A 646 -14.47 -16.68 52.87
C CYS A 646 -14.52 -15.36 52.10
N ILE A 647 -14.09 -15.29 50.82
CA ILE A 647 -14.14 -14.05 50.01
C ILE A 647 -15.54 -13.77 49.43
N ILE A 648 -16.40 -14.80 49.29
CA ILE A 648 -17.83 -14.63 49.00
C ILE A 648 -18.54 -14.01 50.22
#